data_AF-A0AAW8NCJ0-F1
#
_entry.id   AF-A0AAW8NCJ0-F1
#
_cell.length_a   1.000
_cell.length_b   1.000
_cell.length_c   1.000
_cell.angle_alpha   90.00
_cell.angle_beta   90.00
_cell.angle_gamma   90.00
#
_symmetry.space_group_name_H-M   'P 1'
#
loop_
_entity.id
_entity.type
_entity.pdbx_description
1 polymer ?
#
loop_
_entity_poly.entity_id
_entity_poly.type
_entity_poly.pdbx_seq_one_letter_code
_entity_poly.pdbx_strand_id
1 'polypeptide(L)'
;MRTDTPAPPFLDVLTVQDLTVEFPARGPLFSRRTLKAVNGVSLHVAPGETLGLVGESGCGKSTLVRTILGINKPSSGSVAVGGRNLAGLLNGRRRQERARMQMVFQDPYSSLDPRMSVHDIIAEPLRINGQYTAAAVNALLEQVGLTGAMGSRRPSEFSGGQRQRVGIARALALKPELLILDEPVSALDVSVQAQVINLLQDLQAELGLSYLFIAHDLSVVRQISHRVAVMYMGRIVETGPVADVFTSPQHPYTQALLSAAPVADPAAAATRQRIVLRGDLPDAANLPSGCSFRTRCPVATDACAAVVPQLLPPVPIQADFPVRPAHQSACPAGPPLGTHAPLSTPTLRPHWPPHLPGEPMPMSRARSPFRRALPALSVGLAAALMLSGCAGGFESTSDSSAEAGTGGRIVAALPTDPTSMDPVKTGSLVVLSVFFNTFDQLTKITADGSLEPKLATKWTPNADLTTWDFTLREGVAFTNGEPLTADDVVFSFTRILEDPTSENFGYLSSLASVAKVDDLTVRFTMKAPFSAFPRNTSLISIVPDQAYAAMGPEAFAAAPVGSGPFKFEKIQRGVAYDLVRNDSYWGEPAKLDAVSLVPVASDESRVNGVLSGSLDVAQISPAQVEPVKGSGAANVQSELSNGVVFLGVNSTAGVLADEKIRRAVGLAIDKKAITYTVLSGLGEPATQMLAPAVEGFVSGLSGGGYNPDEAKKLLAEAGYNGESIDFEYALDGRIPLSGEVAQAIQGYLTTAGIKVNLVGADQASHTLKVRNRQMKGIYLNTWAPSTVDGDLPLTDFYEKAGNNNYAQDPRTAELAVKQRGVEGQDRLSVFEELLGLSNEQGYYIPLYVPANNFAVDTKLDWTQRADGLYDFSTTGLKK
;
A
#
# COMPACT_ATOMS: atom_id res chain seq x y z
N MET A 1 30.90 62.75 4.79
CA MET A 1 30.54 61.64 3.89
C MET A 1 31.59 60.53 4.01
N ARG A 2 31.27 59.52 4.82
CA ARG A 2 31.77 58.15 4.67
C ARG A 2 30.58 57.28 5.03
N THR A 3 30.06 56.62 4.02
CA THR A 3 28.91 55.71 4.08
C THR A 3 29.30 54.48 4.90
N ASP A 4 28.47 54.14 5.87
CA ASP A 4 28.51 52.89 6.59
C ASP A 4 28.36 51.73 5.60
N THR A 5 29.43 50.95 5.43
CA THR A 5 29.37 49.65 4.75
C THR A 5 28.88 48.62 5.78
N PRO A 6 27.76 47.92 5.57
CA PRO A 6 27.36 46.83 6.44
C PRO A 6 28.37 45.67 6.33
N ALA A 7 28.55 44.95 7.44
CA ALA A 7 29.42 43.79 7.58
C ALA A 7 29.15 42.69 6.51
N PRO A 8 30.16 41.90 6.11
CA PRO A 8 30.02 40.91 5.04
C PRO A 8 29.03 39.79 5.41
N PRO A 9 28.16 39.35 4.48
CA PRO A 9 27.15 38.33 4.75
C PRO A 9 27.79 36.94 4.89
N PHE A 10 27.25 36.12 5.78
CA PHE A 10 27.61 34.71 5.94
C PHE A 10 27.51 33.98 4.59
N LEU A 11 28.54 33.18 4.24
CA LEU A 11 28.56 32.37 3.02
C LEU A 11 27.49 31.27 3.11
N ASP A 12 26.63 31.14 2.10
CA ASP A 12 25.65 30.05 2.00
C ASP A 12 26.32 28.66 2.02
N VAL A 13 25.62 27.67 2.61
CA VAL A 13 26.07 26.27 2.63
C VAL A 13 25.91 25.64 1.25
N LEU A 14 24.85 25.99 0.51
CA LEU A 14 24.65 25.59 -0.87
C LEU A 14 24.31 26.82 -1.72
N THR A 15 24.95 26.94 -2.88
CA THR A 15 24.58 27.92 -3.90
C THR A 15 24.51 27.22 -5.26
N VAL A 16 23.37 27.31 -5.92
CA VAL A 16 23.12 26.82 -7.28
C VAL A 16 22.78 28.02 -8.14
N GLN A 17 23.51 28.21 -9.25
CA GLN A 17 23.34 29.35 -10.15
C GLN A 17 23.11 28.88 -11.59
N ASP A 18 21.95 29.27 -12.13
CA ASP A 18 21.50 29.07 -13.51
C ASP A 18 21.75 27.65 -14.04
N LEU A 19 21.51 26.67 -13.16
CA LEU A 19 21.82 25.27 -13.42
C LEU A 19 20.91 24.71 -14.49
N THR A 20 21.51 24.10 -15.52
CA THR A 20 20.79 23.42 -16.60
C THR A 20 21.34 22.02 -16.80
N VAL A 21 20.46 21.04 -16.98
CA VAL A 21 20.80 19.65 -17.22
C VAL A 21 19.98 19.13 -18.39
N GLU A 22 20.66 18.75 -19.46
CA GLU A 22 20.07 18.26 -20.70
C GLU A 22 20.49 16.81 -20.97
N PHE A 23 19.54 15.96 -21.35
CA PHE A 23 19.79 14.57 -21.73
C PHE A 23 19.48 14.33 -23.20
N PRO A 24 20.23 13.46 -23.90
CA PRO A 24 19.88 13.05 -25.25
C PRO A 24 18.59 12.21 -25.22
N ALA A 25 17.61 12.57 -26.07
CA ALA A 25 16.36 11.83 -26.24
C ALA A 25 16.32 11.16 -27.62
N ARG A 26 15.77 9.93 -27.68
CA ARG A 26 15.55 9.21 -28.94
C ARG A 26 14.44 9.91 -29.73
N GLY A 27 14.75 10.40 -30.92
CA GLY A 27 13.78 10.90 -31.89
C GLY A 27 13.58 9.90 -33.05
N PRO A 28 12.65 10.19 -33.98
CA PRO A 28 12.57 9.48 -35.26
C PRO A 28 13.93 9.52 -35.97
N LEU A 29 14.19 8.53 -36.86
CA LEU A 29 15.42 8.47 -37.67
C LEU A 29 15.74 9.88 -38.20
N PHE A 30 16.96 10.37 -37.93
CA PHE A 30 17.50 11.69 -38.29
C PHE A 30 17.22 12.92 -37.38
N SER A 31 16.52 12.81 -36.24
CA SER A 31 16.34 13.94 -35.29
C SER A 31 16.94 13.68 -33.90
N ARG A 32 18.00 14.43 -33.53
CA ARG A 32 18.58 14.42 -32.17
C ARG A 32 17.77 15.37 -31.26
N ARG A 33 16.84 14.83 -30.47
CA ARG A 33 16.09 15.60 -29.46
C ARG A 33 16.88 15.71 -28.15
N THR A 34 16.70 16.80 -27.42
CA THR A 34 17.31 17.02 -26.10
C THR A 34 16.22 17.29 -25.07
N LEU A 35 16.19 16.51 -24.00
CA LEU A 35 15.27 16.67 -22.88
C LEU A 35 15.89 17.60 -21.83
N LYS A 36 15.19 18.67 -21.46
CA LYS A 36 15.65 19.64 -20.45
C LYS A 36 15.07 19.30 -19.08
N ALA A 37 15.79 18.49 -18.30
CA ALA A 37 15.32 18.04 -16.99
C ALA A 37 15.45 19.11 -15.90
N VAL A 38 16.47 19.98 -16.01
CA VAL A 38 16.66 21.18 -15.18
C VAL A 38 16.97 22.33 -16.13
N ASN A 39 16.34 23.49 -15.95
CA ASN A 39 16.29 24.56 -16.94
C ASN A 39 16.45 25.93 -16.28
N GLY A 40 17.69 26.29 -15.94
CA GLY A 40 18.03 27.58 -15.33
C GLY A 40 17.60 27.69 -13.86
N VAL A 41 17.81 26.64 -13.07
CA VAL A 41 17.49 26.66 -11.62
C VAL A 41 18.56 27.42 -10.85
N SER A 42 18.12 28.42 -10.08
CA SER A 42 18.92 29.14 -9.10
C SER A 42 18.29 29.00 -7.72
N LEU A 43 19.07 28.54 -6.73
CA LEU A 43 18.63 28.39 -5.34
C LEU A 43 19.83 28.46 -4.39
N HIS A 44 19.57 28.75 -3.12
CA HIS A 44 20.60 28.72 -2.08
C HIS A 44 20.02 28.18 -0.76
N VAL A 45 20.91 27.65 0.09
CA VAL A 45 20.58 27.21 1.45
C VAL A 45 21.57 27.87 2.41
N ALA A 46 21.05 28.71 3.30
CA ALA A 46 21.81 29.38 4.33
C ALA A 46 22.21 28.40 5.46
N PRO A 47 23.23 28.73 6.28
CA PRO A 47 23.59 27.90 7.43
C PRO A 47 22.43 27.71 8.40
N GLY A 48 22.15 26.45 8.76
CA GLY A 48 21.05 26.07 9.66
C GLY A 48 19.66 26.17 9.02
N GLU A 49 19.56 26.47 7.72
CA GLU A 49 18.30 26.60 7.02
C GLU A 49 17.80 25.23 6.51
N THR A 50 16.49 25.05 6.52
CA THR A 50 15.80 23.97 5.79
C THR A 50 15.06 24.59 4.61
N LEU A 51 15.55 24.32 3.40
CA LEU A 51 14.87 24.65 2.15
C LEU A 51 14.05 23.45 1.67
N GLY A 52 12.74 23.57 1.70
CA GLY A 52 11.82 22.61 1.11
C GLY A 52 11.79 22.73 -0.42
N LEU A 53 11.94 21.63 -1.16
CA LEU A 53 11.80 21.57 -2.62
C LEU A 53 10.59 20.71 -2.99
N VAL A 54 9.56 21.33 -3.56
CA VAL A 54 8.27 20.69 -3.86
C VAL A 54 7.91 20.80 -5.34
N GLY A 55 7.09 19.87 -5.83
CA GLY A 55 6.57 19.87 -7.20
C GLY A 55 6.04 18.50 -7.61
N GLU A 56 5.28 18.42 -8.69
CA GLU A 56 4.72 17.19 -9.25
C GLU A 56 5.82 16.16 -9.58
N SER A 57 5.47 14.88 -9.62
CA SER A 57 6.41 13.83 -10.04
C SER A 57 6.91 14.11 -11.46
N GLY A 58 8.20 13.85 -11.71
CA GLY A 58 8.83 14.12 -13.02
C GLY A 58 9.21 15.58 -13.29
N CYS A 59 9.00 16.54 -12.36
CA CYS A 59 9.34 17.95 -12.62
C CYS A 59 10.85 18.29 -12.60
N GLY A 60 11.72 17.36 -12.20
CA GLY A 60 13.18 17.51 -12.26
C GLY A 60 13.93 17.48 -10.90
N LYS A 61 13.25 17.34 -9.76
CA LYS A 61 13.83 17.36 -8.40
C LYS A 61 15.02 16.40 -8.23
N SER A 62 14.84 15.12 -8.54
CA SER A 62 15.92 14.12 -8.39
C SER A 62 17.10 14.36 -9.35
N THR A 63 16.84 14.93 -10.53
CA THR A 63 17.93 15.33 -11.46
C THR A 63 18.74 16.48 -10.90
N LEU A 64 18.08 17.49 -10.32
CA LEU A 64 18.73 18.61 -9.65
C LEU A 64 19.60 18.12 -8.48
N VAL A 65 19.07 17.27 -7.60
CA VAL A 65 19.78 16.68 -6.47
C VAL A 65 21.01 15.88 -6.90
N ARG A 66 20.87 14.98 -7.88
CA ARG A 66 21.99 14.18 -8.40
C ARG A 66 23.07 15.07 -9.03
N THR A 67 22.70 16.22 -9.58
CA THR A 67 23.66 17.19 -10.12
C THR A 67 24.37 17.95 -9.00
N ILE A 68 23.67 18.31 -7.93
CA ILE A 68 24.26 18.93 -6.73
C ILE A 68 25.30 18.01 -6.08
N LEU A 69 25.02 16.71 -5.98
CA LEU A 69 25.95 15.70 -5.46
C LEU A 69 27.12 15.37 -6.41
N GLY A 70 27.12 15.95 -7.62
CA GLY A 70 28.12 15.69 -8.65
C GLY A 70 28.07 14.26 -9.21
N ILE A 71 26.90 13.63 -9.22
CA ILE A 71 26.60 12.37 -9.92
C ILE A 71 26.34 12.68 -11.39
N ASN A 72 25.50 13.68 -11.66
CA ASN A 72 25.26 14.20 -13.01
C ASN A 72 26.17 15.42 -13.27
N LYS A 73 26.61 15.58 -14.52
CA LYS A 73 27.35 16.77 -14.96
C LYS A 73 26.34 17.84 -15.42
N PRO A 74 26.46 19.10 -14.96
CA PRO A 74 25.64 20.18 -15.50
C PRO A 74 25.98 20.46 -16.97
N SER A 75 24.97 20.77 -17.78
CA SER A 75 25.15 21.30 -19.14
C SER A 75 25.62 22.76 -19.08
N SER A 76 25.08 23.55 -18.16
CA SER A 76 25.51 24.92 -17.85
C SER A 76 25.17 25.28 -16.40
N GLY A 77 25.66 26.43 -15.94
CA GLY A 77 25.50 26.90 -14.56
C GLY A 77 26.54 26.29 -13.61
N SER A 78 26.35 26.52 -12.32
CA SER A 78 27.31 26.09 -11.30
C SER A 78 26.66 25.68 -9.98
N VAL A 79 27.36 24.83 -9.23
CA VAL A 79 27.01 24.41 -7.87
C VAL A 79 28.21 24.67 -6.99
N ALA A 80 28.00 25.38 -5.89
CA ALA A 80 28.99 25.63 -4.86
C ALA A 80 28.49 25.17 -3.49
N VAL A 81 29.38 24.56 -2.69
CA VAL A 81 29.10 24.15 -1.30
C VAL A 81 30.09 24.81 -0.36
N GLY A 82 29.58 25.49 0.67
CA GLY A 82 30.37 26.32 1.59
C GLY A 82 31.29 27.29 0.86
N GLY A 83 30.76 27.97 -0.17
CA GLY A 83 31.49 28.94 -1.00
C GLY A 83 32.45 28.35 -2.05
N ARG A 84 32.55 27.02 -2.20
CA ARG A 84 33.48 26.38 -3.15
C ARG A 84 32.75 25.74 -4.32
N ASN A 85 33.06 26.18 -5.53
CA ASN A 85 32.50 25.61 -6.76
C ASN A 85 33.00 24.17 -6.98
N LEU A 86 32.06 23.25 -7.25
CA LEU A 86 32.35 21.84 -7.48
C LEU A 86 32.93 21.55 -8.89
N ALA A 87 32.78 22.48 -9.83
CA ALA A 87 33.30 22.34 -11.18
C ALA A 87 34.84 22.35 -11.20
N GLY A 88 35.44 21.40 -11.91
CA GLY A 88 36.89 21.35 -12.12
C GLY A 88 37.74 20.84 -10.93
N LEU A 89 37.11 20.40 -9.83
CA LEU A 89 37.85 19.83 -8.70
C LEU A 89 38.52 18.48 -9.07
N LEU A 90 39.82 18.38 -8.77
CA LEU A 90 40.60 17.13 -8.77
C LEU A 90 39.95 16.08 -7.85
N ASN A 91 40.05 14.80 -8.19
CA ASN A 91 39.37 13.69 -7.50
C ASN A 91 39.52 13.70 -5.97
N GLY A 92 40.70 14.05 -5.44
CA GLY A 92 40.93 14.12 -3.99
C GLY A 92 40.20 15.27 -3.29
N ARG A 93 40.14 16.46 -3.90
CA ARG A 93 39.40 17.61 -3.35
C ARG A 93 37.89 17.43 -3.47
N ARG A 94 37.43 16.77 -4.55
CA ARG A 94 36.02 16.40 -4.73
C ARG A 94 35.52 15.48 -3.61
N ARG A 95 36.36 14.57 -3.12
CA ARG A 95 36.04 13.69 -2.00
C ARG A 95 35.85 14.45 -0.68
N GLN A 96 36.69 15.45 -0.42
CA GLN A 96 36.57 16.30 0.78
C GLN A 96 35.28 17.13 0.74
N GLU A 97 34.94 17.74 -0.40
CA GLU A 97 33.69 18.50 -0.51
C GLU A 97 32.46 17.59 -0.44
N ARG A 98 32.53 16.35 -0.97
CA ARG A 98 31.47 15.35 -0.78
C ARG A 98 31.28 14.95 0.68
N ALA A 99 32.29 14.99 1.53
CA ALA A 99 32.09 14.71 2.95
C ALA A 99 31.22 15.79 3.65
N ARG A 100 31.21 17.01 3.12
CA ARG A 100 30.41 18.14 3.63
C ARG A 100 28.95 18.10 3.18
N MET A 101 28.60 17.24 2.21
CA MET A 101 27.22 17.04 1.72
C MET A 101 26.86 15.55 1.70
N GLN A 102 25.84 15.14 2.44
CA GLN A 102 25.41 13.74 2.46
C GLN A 102 23.93 13.64 2.11
N MET A 103 23.52 12.46 1.67
CA MET A 103 22.16 12.21 1.20
C MET A 103 21.50 11.10 2.03
N VAL A 104 20.25 11.34 2.39
CA VAL A 104 19.32 10.32 2.88
C VAL A 104 18.34 10.04 1.74
N PHE A 105 18.28 8.78 1.32
CA PHE A 105 17.48 8.33 0.19
C PHE A 105 16.02 8.06 0.59
N GLN A 106 15.13 8.11 -0.41
CA GLN A 106 13.69 7.91 -0.28
C GLN A 106 13.31 6.54 0.30
N ASP A 107 13.99 5.49 -0.16
CA ASP A 107 13.72 4.13 0.29
C ASP A 107 14.81 3.65 1.26
N PRO A 108 14.49 3.50 2.56
CA PRO A 108 15.44 2.96 3.54
C PRO A 108 15.77 1.49 3.29
N TYR A 109 14.97 0.73 2.52
CA TYR A 109 15.22 -0.67 2.25
C TYR A 109 16.29 -0.85 1.18
N SER A 110 16.07 -0.29 -0.02
CA SER A 110 17.03 -0.42 -1.13
C SER A 110 18.33 0.38 -0.93
N SER A 111 18.34 1.38 -0.03
CA SER A 111 19.54 2.19 0.24
C SER A 111 20.52 1.57 1.23
N LEU A 112 20.15 0.48 1.92
CA LEU A 112 20.97 -0.25 2.88
C LEU A 112 21.37 -1.62 2.29
N ASP A 113 22.63 -2.02 2.38
CA ASP A 113 23.04 -3.37 1.94
C ASP A 113 22.47 -4.41 2.93
N PRO A 114 21.55 -5.30 2.51
CA PRO A 114 20.91 -6.26 3.40
C PRO A 114 21.87 -7.32 3.95
N ARG A 115 23.06 -7.47 3.36
CA ARG A 115 24.08 -8.45 3.79
C ARG A 115 24.99 -7.89 4.88
N MET A 116 25.05 -6.58 5.03
CA MET A 116 25.87 -5.91 6.04
C MET A 116 25.12 -5.76 7.37
N SER A 117 25.86 -5.75 8.48
CA SER A 117 25.30 -5.32 9.77
C SER A 117 25.06 -3.81 9.75
N VAL A 118 24.15 -3.32 10.59
CA VAL A 118 23.92 -1.88 10.76
C VAL A 118 25.18 -1.15 11.21
N HIS A 119 25.99 -1.78 12.07
CA HIS A 119 27.29 -1.28 12.45
C HIS A 119 28.19 -1.11 11.23
N ASP A 120 28.25 -2.09 10.34
CA ASP A 120 29.10 -2.03 9.14
C ASP A 120 28.63 -0.98 8.15
N ILE A 121 27.32 -0.82 7.99
CA ILE A 121 26.70 0.20 7.14
C ILE A 121 27.08 1.61 7.61
N ILE A 122 26.98 1.88 8.92
CA ILE A 122 27.33 3.18 9.49
C ILE A 122 28.87 3.37 9.49
N ALA A 123 29.62 2.28 9.71
CA ALA A 123 31.07 2.30 9.71
C ALA A 123 31.68 2.53 8.32
N GLU A 124 31.00 2.14 7.24
CA GLU A 124 31.53 2.21 5.87
C GLU A 124 32.08 3.59 5.48
N PRO A 125 31.32 4.71 5.59
CA PRO A 125 31.85 6.03 5.28
C PRO A 125 33.04 6.41 6.18
N LEU A 126 33.04 6.02 7.45
CA LEU A 126 34.15 6.26 8.38
C LEU A 126 35.40 5.47 7.98
N ARG A 127 35.25 4.19 7.61
CA ARG A 127 36.35 3.31 7.17
C ARG A 127 36.99 3.83 5.90
N ILE A 128 36.16 4.19 4.91
CA ILE A 128 36.61 4.78 3.66
C ILE A 128 37.50 5.99 3.95
N ASN A 129 37.09 6.87 4.88
CA ASN A 129 37.80 8.09 5.25
C ASN A 129 38.84 7.97 6.37
N GLY A 130 39.15 6.75 6.85
CA GLY A 130 40.17 6.52 7.88
C GLY A 130 39.81 7.08 9.26
N GLN A 131 38.52 7.26 9.56
CA GLN A 131 37.99 7.85 10.80
C GLN A 131 37.23 6.82 11.67
N TYR A 132 37.32 5.54 11.32
CA TYR A 132 36.55 4.49 11.99
C TYR A 132 37.03 4.23 13.42
N THR A 133 36.09 4.31 14.36
CA THR A 133 36.18 3.66 15.68
C THR A 133 34.82 3.07 16.02
N ALA A 134 34.78 1.97 16.78
CA ALA A 134 33.51 1.37 17.20
C ALA A 134 32.68 2.34 18.08
N ALA A 135 33.36 3.15 18.91
CA ALA A 135 32.72 4.18 19.72
C ALA A 135 32.01 5.25 18.86
N ALA A 136 32.60 5.65 17.73
CA ALA A 136 31.96 6.61 16.83
C ALA A 136 30.66 6.05 16.20
N VAL A 137 30.64 4.76 15.85
CA VAL A 137 29.43 4.12 15.31
C VAL A 137 28.34 4.03 16.37
N ASN A 138 28.69 3.64 17.60
CA ASN A 138 27.72 3.60 18.71
C ASN A 138 27.15 4.98 19.03
N ALA A 139 27.97 6.02 19.03
CA ALA A 139 27.50 7.39 19.23
C ALA A 139 26.52 7.84 18.13
N LEU A 140 26.77 7.47 16.86
CA LEU A 140 25.85 7.75 15.75
C LEU A 140 24.52 7.01 15.89
N LEU A 141 24.54 5.77 16.37
CA LEU A 141 23.32 5.01 16.66
C LEU A 141 22.51 5.70 17.77
N GLU A 142 23.17 6.09 18.86
CA GLU A 142 22.52 6.76 19.99
C GLU A 142 21.92 8.12 19.59
N GLN A 143 22.62 8.89 18.75
CA GLN A 143 22.13 10.17 18.21
C GLN A 143 20.82 10.05 17.43
N VAL A 144 20.54 8.90 16.81
CA VAL A 144 19.28 8.66 16.09
C VAL A 144 18.25 7.87 16.91
N GLY A 145 18.50 7.73 18.22
CA GLY A 145 17.62 7.03 19.15
C GLY A 145 17.66 5.50 19.01
N LEU A 146 18.77 4.94 18.53
CA LEU A 146 19.04 3.50 18.49
C LEU A 146 20.12 3.14 19.52
N THR A 147 20.12 1.91 20.03
CA THR A 147 21.16 1.49 21.00
C THR A 147 22.36 0.87 20.28
N GLY A 148 23.57 1.03 20.83
CA GLY A 148 24.77 0.40 20.25
C GLY A 148 24.67 -1.12 20.11
N ALA A 149 23.91 -1.79 20.99
CA ALA A 149 23.64 -3.23 20.93
C ALA A 149 22.86 -3.65 19.66
N MET A 150 22.15 -2.73 19.01
CA MET A 150 21.46 -2.98 17.75
C MET A 150 22.42 -3.01 16.55
N GLY A 151 23.66 -2.54 16.69
CA GLY A 151 24.62 -2.46 15.58
C GLY A 151 24.96 -3.81 14.96
N SER A 152 24.93 -4.91 15.70
CA SER A 152 25.21 -6.26 15.17
C SER A 152 24.09 -6.83 14.29
N ARG A 153 22.90 -6.24 14.32
CA ARG A 153 21.72 -6.68 13.56
C ARG A 153 21.80 -6.23 12.09
N ARG A 154 21.07 -6.91 11.22
CA ARG A 154 20.93 -6.59 9.79
C ARG A 154 19.72 -5.68 9.54
N PRO A 155 19.69 -4.90 8.44
CA PRO A 155 18.57 -4.01 8.10
C PRO A 155 17.19 -4.68 8.06
N SER A 156 17.11 -5.97 7.71
CA SER A 156 15.88 -6.75 7.70
C SER A 156 15.23 -6.90 9.08
N GLU A 157 16.01 -6.74 10.15
CA GLU A 157 15.57 -6.89 11.55
C GLU A 157 15.10 -5.56 12.19
N PHE A 158 15.01 -4.48 11.40
CA PHE A 158 14.56 -3.16 11.84
C PHE A 158 13.24 -2.78 11.18
N SER A 159 12.43 -1.96 11.85
CA SER A 159 11.24 -1.36 11.24
C SER A 159 11.60 -0.35 10.13
N GLY A 160 10.63 0.08 9.31
CA GLY A 160 10.85 1.12 8.31
C GLY A 160 11.44 2.41 8.91
N GLY A 161 10.89 2.88 10.02
CA GLY A 161 11.39 4.06 10.74
C GLY A 161 12.78 3.88 11.34
N GLN A 162 13.08 2.69 11.88
CA GLN A 162 14.42 2.41 12.39
C GLN A 162 15.45 2.31 11.26
N ARG A 163 15.12 1.69 10.12
CA ARG A 163 15.98 1.69 8.94
C ARG A 163 16.23 3.11 8.43
N GLN A 164 15.20 3.98 8.47
CA GLN A 164 15.37 5.38 8.12
C GLN A 164 16.35 6.09 9.06
N ARG A 165 16.24 5.85 10.38
CA ARG A 165 17.20 6.34 11.39
C ARG A 165 18.62 5.83 11.13
N VAL A 166 18.79 4.57 10.73
CA VAL A 166 20.10 4.04 10.30
C VAL A 166 20.63 4.78 9.07
N GLY A 167 19.77 5.07 8.08
CA GLY A 167 20.13 5.88 6.92
C GLY A 167 20.59 7.29 7.29
N ILE A 168 19.89 7.93 8.25
CA ILE A 168 20.28 9.23 8.81
C ILE A 168 21.63 9.13 9.54
N ALA A 169 21.82 8.13 10.42
CA ALA A 169 23.08 7.92 11.14
C ALA A 169 24.26 7.71 10.18
N ARG A 170 24.07 6.95 9.10
CA ARG A 170 25.09 6.78 8.05
C ARG A 170 25.43 8.10 7.37
N ALA A 171 24.43 8.92 7.04
CA ALA A 171 24.65 10.23 6.43
C ALA A 171 25.36 11.22 7.37
N LEU A 172 25.10 11.13 8.69
CA LEU A 172 25.76 11.96 9.70
C LEU A 172 27.21 11.57 9.98
N ALA A 173 27.64 10.37 9.55
CA ALA A 173 28.93 9.80 9.94
C ALA A 173 30.14 10.69 9.60
N LEU A 174 30.07 11.47 8.51
CA LEU A 174 31.14 12.38 8.08
C LEU A 174 30.97 13.83 8.58
N LYS A 175 29.99 14.09 9.47
CA LYS A 175 29.67 15.42 10.01
C LYS A 175 29.43 16.46 8.90
N PRO A 176 28.42 16.22 8.02
CA PRO A 176 28.14 17.11 6.91
C PRO A 176 27.63 18.47 7.38
N GLU A 177 27.79 19.50 6.55
CA GLU A 177 27.14 20.81 6.74
C GLU A 177 25.76 20.83 6.07
N LEU A 178 25.59 20.05 4.99
CA LEU A 178 24.37 19.91 4.20
C LEU A 178 23.90 18.45 4.18
N LEU A 179 22.65 18.21 4.60
CA LEU A 179 21.94 16.97 4.27
C LEU A 179 20.90 17.22 3.17
N ILE A 180 20.96 16.40 2.13
CA ILE A 180 19.89 16.30 1.15
C ILE A 180 18.97 15.16 1.56
N LEU A 181 17.72 15.49 1.84
CA LEU A 181 16.72 14.57 2.36
C LEU A 181 15.70 14.33 1.24
N ASP A 182 15.88 13.26 0.48
CA ASP A 182 15.02 12.95 -0.68
C ASP A 182 13.86 12.07 -0.23
N GLU A 183 12.70 12.69 0.02
CA GLU A 183 11.50 12.04 0.53
C GLU A 183 11.77 11.14 1.76
N PRO A 184 12.43 11.66 2.80
CA PRO A 184 12.98 10.86 3.90
C PRO A 184 11.91 10.18 4.77
N VAL A 185 10.64 10.41 4.48
CA VAL A 185 9.52 9.94 5.28
C VAL A 185 8.34 9.44 4.44
N SER A 186 8.49 9.31 3.10
CA SER A 186 7.39 8.92 2.21
C SER A 186 6.94 7.47 2.36
N ALA A 187 7.86 6.59 2.79
CA ALA A 187 7.61 5.15 2.96
C ALA A 187 7.23 4.77 4.40
N LEU A 188 6.87 5.76 5.23
CA LEU A 188 6.61 5.59 6.67
C LEU A 188 5.16 5.95 6.99
N ASP A 189 4.58 5.27 7.97
CA ASP A 189 3.28 5.65 8.53
C ASP A 189 3.34 7.04 9.19
N VAL A 190 2.19 7.71 9.33
CA VAL A 190 2.09 9.09 9.83
C VAL A 190 2.73 9.28 11.21
N SER A 191 2.64 8.26 12.08
CA SER A 191 3.17 8.35 13.44
C SER A 191 4.70 8.28 13.46
N VAL A 192 5.29 7.39 12.67
CA VAL A 192 6.75 7.26 12.50
C VAL A 192 7.30 8.44 11.70
N GLN A 193 6.54 8.95 10.73
CA GLN A 193 6.81 10.19 10.01
C GLN A 193 7.11 11.33 10.99
N ALA A 194 6.20 11.59 11.93
CA ALA A 194 6.36 12.63 12.93
C ALA A 194 7.60 12.43 13.81
N GLN A 195 7.91 11.19 14.20
CA GLN A 195 9.11 10.90 14.99
C GLN A 195 10.40 11.19 14.22
N VAL A 196 10.47 10.84 12.93
CA VAL A 196 11.64 11.12 12.10
C VAL A 196 11.79 12.62 11.84
N ILE A 197 10.68 13.34 11.65
CA ILE A 197 10.70 14.81 11.50
C ILE A 197 11.22 15.49 12.78
N ASN A 198 10.73 15.08 13.94
CA ASN A 198 11.22 15.61 15.22
C ASN A 198 12.72 15.32 15.40
N LEU A 199 13.16 14.09 15.10
CA LEU A 199 14.58 13.74 15.12
C LEU A 199 15.41 14.65 14.20
N LEU A 200 14.95 14.94 12.98
CA LEU A 200 15.66 15.83 12.07
C LEU A 200 15.73 17.26 12.61
N GLN A 201 14.66 17.75 13.26
CA GLN A 201 14.66 19.07 13.89
C GLN A 201 15.65 19.14 15.06
N ASP A 202 15.68 18.10 15.90
CA ASP A 202 16.62 17.99 17.02
C ASP A 202 18.07 17.95 16.50
N LEU A 203 18.36 17.13 15.49
CA LEU A 203 19.68 17.05 14.86
C LEU A 203 20.11 18.37 14.22
N GLN A 204 19.20 19.09 13.58
CA GLN A 204 19.49 20.43 13.02
C GLN A 204 19.89 21.40 14.13
N ALA A 205 19.14 21.43 15.24
CA ALA A 205 19.40 22.32 16.35
C ALA A 205 20.72 21.97 17.07
N GLU A 206 20.99 20.68 17.28
CA GLU A 206 22.18 20.20 18.00
C GLU A 206 23.47 20.30 17.19
N LEU A 207 23.41 19.97 15.89
CA LEU A 207 24.59 19.83 15.04
C LEU A 207 24.77 21.01 14.05
N GLY A 208 23.83 21.95 14.00
CA GLY A 208 23.86 23.09 13.08
C GLY A 208 23.71 22.69 11.61
N LEU A 209 22.96 21.62 11.33
CA LEU A 209 22.79 21.09 9.98
C LEU A 209 21.89 21.97 9.11
N SER A 210 22.22 22.05 7.83
CA SER A 210 21.36 22.67 6.82
C SER A 210 20.72 21.60 5.96
N TYR A 211 19.46 21.77 5.57
CA TYR A 211 18.69 20.76 4.84
C TYR A 211 18.21 21.28 3.49
N LEU A 212 18.41 20.46 2.44
CA LEU A 212 17.59 20.49 1.23
C LEU A 212 16.56 19.35 1.36
N PHE A 213 15.33 19.71 1.72
CA PHE A 213 14.27 18.76 2.06
C PHE A 213 13.31 18.58 0.88
N ILE A 214 13.27 17.38 0.29
CA ILE A 214 12.34 17.06 -0.80
C ILE A 214 11.22 16.22 -0.22
N ALA A 215 9.98 16.64 -0.48
CA ALA A 215 8.79 15.86 -0.12
C ALA A 215 7.64 16.16 -1.08
N HIS A 216 6.75 15.19 -1.22
CA HIS A 216 5.48 15.35 -1.91
C HIS A 216 4.36 15.79 -0.95
N ASP A 217 4.46 15.46 0.35
CA ASP A 217 3.51 15.94 1.37
C ASP A 217 3.85 17.37 1.82
N LEU A 218 3.00 18.31 1.39
CA LEU A 218 3.12 19.71 1.75
C LEU A 218 2.95 19.97 3.25
N SER A 219 2.26 19.11 3.99
CA SER A 219 2.08 19.22 5.44
C SER A 219 3.41 19.03 6.17
N VAL A 220 4.18 18.03 5.75
CA VAL A 220 5.54 17.77 6.26
C VAL A 220 6.47 18.92 5.90
N VAL A 221 6.42 19.40 4.65
CA VAL A 221 7.23 20.55 4.20
C VAL A 221 6.92 21.77 5.06
N ARG A 222 5.65 22.04 5.35
CA ARG A 222 5.21 23.14 6.21
C ARG A 222 5.76 23.05 7.63
N GLN A 223 5.90 21.84 8.17
CA GLN A 223 6.36 21.60 9.54
C GLN A 223 7.86 21.81 9.71
N ILE A 224 8.68 21.34 8.76
CA ILE A 224 10.15 21.31 8.92
C ILE A 224 10.90 22.43 8.17
N SER A 225 10.30 23.03 7.15
CA SER A 225 10.99 23.97 6.27
C SER A 225 10.95 25.41 6.78
N HIS A 226 12.06 26.13 6.64
CA HIS A 226 12.12 27.57 6.86
C HIS A 226 11.65 28.33 5.61
N ARG A 227 12.09 27.85 4.43
CA ARG A 227 11.72 28.36 3.11
C ARG A 227 11.30 27.22 2.21
N VAL A 228 10.50 27.53 1.19
CA VAL A 228 10.11 26.56 0.17
C VAL A 228 10.45 27.10 -1.22
N ALA A 229 10.82 26.19 -2.12
CA ALA A 229 10.99 26.41 -3.54
C ALA A 229 10.07 25.43 -4.29
N VAL A 230 9.18 25.97 -5.12
CA VAL A 230 8.23 25.21 -5.92
C VAL A 230 8.79 25.05 -7.33
N MET A 231 8.94 23.80 -7.77
CA MET A 231 9.54 23.45 -9.05
C MET A 231 8.50 22.90 -10.04
N TYR A 232 8.46 23.46 -11.24
CA TYR A 232 7.62 22.99 -12.34
C TYR A 232 8.44 22.90 -13.64
N MET A 233 8.43 21.74 -14.29
CA MET A 233 9.11 21.49 -15.57
C MET A 233 10.55 22.04 -15.65
N GLY A 234 11.39 21.65 -14.70
CA GLY A 234 12.80 22.03 -14.66
C GLY A 234 13.07 23.43 -14.13
N ARG A 235 12.07 24.19 -13.67
CA ARG A 235 12.21 25.61 -13.24
C ARG A 235 11.65 25.83 -11.84
N ILE A 236 12.28 26.71 -11.06
CA ILE A 236 11.67 27.24 -9.84
C ILE A 236 10.67 28.32 -10.25
N VAL A 237 9.40 28.10 -9.91
CA VAL A 237 8.29 29.00 -10.28
C VAL A 237 7.82 29.86 -9.13
N GLU A 238 8.15 29.48 -7.89
CA GLU A 238 7.86 30.28 -6.71
C GLU A 238 8.81 29.91 -5.57
N THR A 239 9.28 30.88 -4.80
CA THR A 239 10.09 30.64 -3.60
C THR A 239 9.88 31.72 -2.55
N GLY A 240 9.95 31.36 -1.27
CA GLY A 240 9.82 32.30 -0.17
C GLY A 240 9.76 31.63 1.19
N PRO A 241 9.60 32.40 2.26
CA PRO A 241 9.31 31.86 3.60
C PRO A 241 8.13 30.89 3.53
N VAL A 242 8.22 29.76 4.24
CA VAL A 242 7.19 28.71 4.17
C VAL A 242 5.80 29.27 4.52
N ALA A 243 5.72 30.17 5.50
CA ALA A 243 4.48 30.81 5.91
C ALA A 243 3.85 31.62 4.76
N ASP A 244 4.65 32.36 4.01
CA ASP A 244 4.18 33.26 2.95
C ASP A 244 3.68 32.45 1.74
N VAL A 245 4.45 31.45 1.31
CA VAL A 245 4.05 30.61 0.16
C VAL A 245 2.78 29.80 0.48
N PHE A 246 2.61 29.32 1.72
CA PHE A 246 1.43 28.54 2.11
C PHE A 246 0.18 29.40 2.35
N THR A 247 0.34 30.65 2.80
CA THR A 247 -0.81 31.53 3.12
C THR A 247 -1.20 32.46 1.98
N SER A 248 -0.24 32.84 1.13
CA SER A 248 -0.45 33.76 0.01
C SER A 248 0.30 33.29 -1.26
N PRO A 249 0.02 32.08 -1.77
CA PRO A 249 0.67 31.59 -2.99
C PRO A 249 0.36 32.47 -4.20
N GLN A 250 1.39 32.91 -4.89
CA GLN A 250 1.30 33.85 -6.01
C GLN A 250 1.21 33.14 -7.36
N HIS A 251 1.90 32.01 -7.53
CA HIS A 251 1.90 31.29 -8.79
C HIS A 251 0.66 30.38 -8.89
N PRO A 252 -0.10 30.40 -10.00
CA PRO A 252 -1.31 29.56 -10.15
C PRO A 252 -1.05 28.05 -9.98
N TYR A 253 0.14 27.57 -10.36
CA TYR A 253 0.58 26.20 -10.06
C TYR A 253 0.69 25.92 -8.55
N THR A 254 1.29 26.83 -7.78
CA THR A 254 1.42 26.70 -6.32
C THR A 254 0.05 26.75 -5.65
N GLN A 255 -0.85 27.61 -6.12
CA GLN A 255 -2.24 27.66 -5.67
C GLN A 255 -2.93 26.31 -5.88
N ALA A 256 -2.78 25.72 -7.07
CA ALA A 256 -3.33 24.41 -7.38
C ALA A 256 -2.74 23.30 -6.49
N LEU A 257 -1.41 23.27 -6.35
CA LEU A 257 -0.70 22.31 -5.50
C LEU A 257 -1.17 22.38 -4.04
N LEU A 258 -1.26 23.59 -3.47
CA LEU A 258 -1.73 23.79 -2.10
C LEU A 258 -3.22 23.47 -1.93
N SER A 259 -4.06 23.72 -2.94
CA SER A 259 -5.49 23.41 -2.90
C SER A 259 -5.78 21.91 -2.82
N ALA A 260 -4.84 21.08 -3.30
CA ALA A 260 -4.92 19.62 -3.23
C ALA A 260 -4.48 19.06 -1.86
N ALA A 261 -3.74 19.82 -1.06
CA ALA A 261 -3.21 19.35 0.23
C ALA A 261 -4.33 19.15 1.28
N PRO A 262 -4.30 18.04 2.05
CA PRO A 262 -5.25 17.80 3.15
C PRO A 262 -5.22 18.91 4.19
N VAL A 263 -6.36 19.21 4.79
CA VAL A 263 -6.49 20.19 5.90
C VAL A 263 -7.06 19.46 7.10
N ALA A 264 -6.42 19.62 8.27
CA ALA A 264 -6.79 18.89 9.48
C ALA A 264 -8.15 19.31 10.08
N ASP A 265 -8.62 20.53 9.80
CA ASP A 265 -9.92 21.03 10.24
C ASP A 265 -11.02 20.65 9.22
N PRO A 266 -12.00 19.80 9.60
CA PRO A 266 -13.09 19.38 8.71
C PRO A 266 -13.95 20.54 8.19
N ALA A 267 -14.13 21.62 8.96
CA ALA A 267 -14.93 22.78 8.54
C ALA A 267 -14.18 23.61 7.49
N ALA A 268 -12.86 23.76 7.66
CA ALA A 268 -12.00 24.38 6.66
C ALA A 268 -11.86 23.52 5.40
N ALA A 269 -11.84 22.19 5.55
CA ALA A 269 -11.80 21.25 4.42
C ALA A 269 -13.09 21.29 3.59
N ALA A 270 -14.26 21.35 4.23
CA ALA A 270 -15.57 21.37 3.56
C ALA A 270 -15.84 22.64 2.72
N THR A 271 -15.17 23.74 3.06
CA THR A 271 -15.36 25.05 2.39
C THR A 271 -14.28 25.34 1.33
N ARG A 272 -13.25 24.50 1.23
CA ARG A 272 -12.11 24.72 0.33
C ARG A 272 -12.42 24.27 -1.09
N GLN A 273 -12.33 25.19 -2.05
CA GLN A 273 -12.43 24.84 -3.48
C GLN A 273 -11.10 24.25 -3.97
N ARG A 274 -11.14 23.02 -4.49
CA ARG A 274 -9.98 22.38 -5.15
C ARG A 274 -9.81 22.92 -6.56
N ILE A 275 -8.60 23.35 -6.91
CA ILE A 275 -8.26 23.77 -8.27
C ILE A 275 -7.81 22.54 -9.05
N VAL A 276 -8.66 22.07 -9.96
CA VAL A 276 -8.34 20.92 -10.83
C VAL A 276 -7.62 21.43 -12.09
N LEU A 277 -6.35 21.07 -12.24
CA LEU A 277 -5.57 21.36 -13.45
C LEU A 277 -6.03 20.43 -14.59
N ARG A 278 -6.33 21.00 -15.75
CA ARG A 278 -6.75 20.25 -16.95
C ARG A 278 -5.56 19.98 -17.88
N GLY A 279 -5.56 18.82 -18.54
CA GLY A 279 -4.55 18.41 -19.51
C GLY A 279 -3.29 17.78 -18.91
N ASP A 280 -2.53 17.08 -19.76
CA ASP A 280 -1.34 16.32 -19.37
C ASP A 280 -0.13 17.22 -19.07
N LEU A 281 0.81 16.67 -18.29
CA LEU A 281 2.14 17.27 -18.10
C LEU A 281 2.84 17.45 -19.45
N PRO A 282 3.38 18.64 -19.76
CA PRO A 282 4.10 18.85 -21.01
C PRO A 282 5.31 17.92 -21.14
N ASP A 283 5.60 17.49 -22.37
CA ASP A 283 6.82 16.71 -22.67
C ASP A 283 8.07 17.58 -22.41
N ALA A 284 8.95 17.12 -21.53
CA ALA A 284 10.22 17.81 -21.20
C ALA A 284 11.21 17.85 -22.39
N ALA A 285 11.00 17.04 -23.42
CA ALA A 285 11.70 17.15 -24.71
C ALA A 285 11.06 18.17 -25.67
N ASN A 286 9.85 18.65 -25.38
CA ASN A 286 9.12 19.64 -26.17
C ASN A 286 8.35 20.63 -25.28
N LEU A 287 9.10 21.46 -24.53
CA LEU A 287 8.52 22.43 -23.62
C LEU A 287 7.69 23.49 -24.37
N PRO A 288 6.55 23.94 -23.82
CA PRO A 288 5.78 25.04 -24.38
C PRO A 288 6.63 26.33 -24.49
N SER A 289 6.41 27.13 -25.53
CA SER A 289 7.02 28.46 -25.63
C SER A 289 6.57 29.37 -24.47
N GLY A 290 7.45 30.28 -24.04
CA GLY A 290 7.17 31.19 -22.92
C GLY A 290 7.06 30.47 -21.58
N CYS A 291 5.98 30.70 -20.83
CA CYS A 291 5.71 30.06 -19.55
C CYS A 291 5.43 28.56 -19.73
N SER A 292 6.22 27.71 -19.05
CA SER A 292 6.08 26.26 -19.10
C SER A 292 4.73 25.75 -18.58
N PHE A 293 4.09 26.50 -17.68
CA PHE A 293 2.80 26.14 -17.10
C PHE A 293 1.59 26.60 -17.94
N ARG A 294 1.78 27.41 -18.99
CA ARG A 294 0.68 28.08 -19.72
C ARG A 294 -0.38 27.12 -20.26
N THR A 295 -0.01 25.90 -20.61
CA THR A 295 -0.93 24.91 -21.21
C THR A 295 -1.89 24.30 -20.20
N ARG A 296 -1.60 24.41 -18.90
CA ARG A 296 -2.43 23.91 -17.80
C ARG A 296 -2.91 25.03 -16.86
N CYS A 297 -2.46 26.27 -17.10
CA CYS A 297 -2.78 27.42 -16.26
C CYS A 297 -4.18 27.95 -16.57
N PRO A 298 -5.10 28.02 -15.58
CA PRO A 298 -6.47 28.51 -15.80
C PRO A 298 -6.53 30.02 -16.11
N VAL A 299 -5.43 30.75 -15.87
CA VAL A 299 -5.33 32.20 -16.06
C VAL A 299 -4.25 32.57 -17.08
N ALA A 300 -3.90 31.65 -17.98
CA ALA A 300 -2.93 31.92 -19.05
C ALA A 300 -3.41 33.05 -19.97
N THR A 301 -2.50 33.96 -20.32
CA THR A 301 -2.72 35.04 -21.29
C THR A 301 -1.79 34.88 -22.49
N ASP A 302 -2.00 35.64 -23.56
CA ASP A 302 -1.13 35.62 -24.73
C ASP A 302 0.33 36.00 -24.39
N ALA A 303 0.54 36.83 -23.37
CA ALA A 303 1.89 37.15 -22.88
C ALA A 303 2.64 35.91 -22.37
N CYS A 304 1.92 34.96 -21.76
CA CYS A 304 2.51 33.70 -21.28
C CYS A 304 3.03 32.81 -22.43
N ALA A 305 2.56 33.01 -23.67
CA ALA A 305 3.08 32.31 -24.85
C ALA A 305 4.42 32.85 -25.35
N ALA A 306 4.64 34.16 -25.15
CA ALA A 306 5.75 34.90 -25.74
C ALA A 306 6.93 35.07 -24.79
N VAL A 307 6.67 35.20 -23.48
CA VAL A 307 7.69 35.53 -22.48
C VAL A 307 7.83 34.39 -21.47
N VAL A 308 9.07 34.04 -21.16
CA VAL A 308 9.40 33.15 -20.03
C VAL A 308 9.44 34.01 -18.77
N PRO A 309 8.51 33.83 -17.81
CA PRO A 309 8.50 34.63 -16.59
C PRO A 309 9.78 34.42 -15.76
N GLN A 310 10.31 35.51 -15.21
CA GLN A 310 11.43 35.48 -14.27
C GLN A 310 10.90 35.45 -12.84
N LEU A 311 11.65 34.85 -11.90
CA LEU A 311 11.37 34.97 -10.47
C LEU A 311 11.57 36.42 -10.05
N LEU A 312 10.47 37.12 -9.78
CA LEU A 312 10.47 38.50 -9.30
C LEU A 312 9.68 38.58 -7.99
N PRO A 313 9.97 39.58 -7.13
CA PRO A 313 9.08 39.90 -6.01
C PRO A 313 7.64 40.12 -6.50
N PRO A 314 6.61 39.83 -5.68
CA PRO A 314 5.22 40.05 -6.08
C PRO A 314 4.99 41.51 -6.46
N VAL A 315 4.25 41.72 -7.55
CA VAL A 315 3.80 43.06 -7.96
C VAL A 315 2.67 43.49 -7.00
N PRO A 316 2.78 44.64 -6.30
CA PRO A 316 1.77 45.05 -5.33
C PRO A 316 0.43 45.32 -6.04
N ILE A 317 -0.63 44.65 -5.56
CA ILE A 317 -2.01 44.86 -5.99
C ILE A 317 -2.70 45.60 -4.86
N GLN A 318 -2.81 46.93 -4.97
CA GLN A 318 -3.47 47.85 -4.02
C GLN A 318 -2.74 48.11 -2.68
N ALA A 319 -2.93 49.32 -2.16
CA ALA A 319 -1.97 50.07 -1.33
C ALA A 319 -1.80 49.67 0.15
N ASP A 320 -2.29 48.51 0.61
CA ASP A 320 -2.31 48.19 2.05
C ASP A 320 -1.56 46.91 2.47
N PHE A 321 -0.88 46.22 1.56
CA PHE A 321 -0.05 45.05 1.91
C PHE A 321 1.45 45.38 1.86
N PRO A 322 2.21 45.19 2.97
CA PRO A 322 3.66 45.35 2.92
C PRO A 322 4.28 44.29 1.99
N VAL A 323 4.94 44.74 0.93
CA VAL A 323 5.79 43.90 0.08
C VAL A 323 6.85 43.25 0.96
N ARG A 324 6.80 41.91 1.09
CA ARG A 324 7.80 41.15 1.84
C ARG A 324 8.96 40.80 0.90
N PRO A 325 10.19 41.33 1.10
CA PRO A 325 11.27 41.26 0.11
C PRO A 325 11.81 39.85 -0.20
N ALA A 326 11.39 38.82 0.52
CA ALA A 326 11.90 37.45 0.41
C ALA A 326 11.01 36.47 -0.38
N HIS A 327 9.78 36.84 -0.76
CA HIS A 327 8.88 36.00 -1.54
C HIS A 327 8.95 36.39 -3.02
N GLN A 328 9.16 35.43 -3.91
CA GLN A 328 9.32 35.62 -5.35
C GLN A 328 8.47 34.62 -6.13
N SER A 329 7.91 35.04 -7.26
CA SER A 329 7.09 34.21 -8.15
C SER A 329 7.38 34.51 -9.62
N ALA A 330 7.33 33.48 -10.45
CA ALA A 330 7.50 33.54 -11.89
C ALA A 330 6.13 33.64 -12.59
N CYS A 331 5.31 34.62 -12.21
CA CYS A 331 4.00 34.88 -12.82
C CYS A 331 3.77 36.39 -13.01
N PRO A 332 3.54 36.87 -14.25
CA PRO A 332 3.34 38.30 -14.52
C PRO A 332 1.93 38.80 -14.12
N ALA A 333 0.96 37.91 -13.88
CA ALA A 333 -0.44 38.28 -13.71
C ALA A 333 -0.83 38.64 -12.26
N GLY A 334 0.00 38.33 -11.25
CA GLY A 334 -0.44 38.31 -9.85
C GLY A 334 -1.61 37.32 -9.61
N PRO A 335 -2.09 37.12 -8.37
CA PRO A 335 -3.22 36.24 -8.10
C PRO A 335 -4.49 36.73 -8.83
N PRO A 336 -5.34 35.83 -9.37
CA PRO A 336 -6.59 36.23 -9.98
C PRO A 336 -7.54 36.85 -8.94
N LEU A 337 -8.14 37.99 -9.28
CA LEU A 337 -9.20 38.64 -8.52
C LEU A 337 -10.41 37.69 -8.40
N GLY A 338 -10.56 37.06 -7.23
CA GLY A 338 -11.70 36.23 -6.87
C GLY A 338 -11.86 36.22 -5.34
N THR A 339 -12.98 36.77 -4.87
CA THR A 339 -13.36 37.01 -3.46
C THR A 339 -13.06 35.86 -2.50
N HIS A 340 -12.01 35.98 -1.68
CA HIS A 340 -11.87 35.23 -0.43
C HIS A 340 -11.41 36.16 0.68
N ALA A 341 -12.23 36.27 1.74
CA ALA A 341 -11.91 37.02 2.95
C ALA A 341 -10.70 36.39 3.66
N PRO A 342 -9.86 37.18 4.35
CA PRO A 342 -8.70 36.67 5.06
C PRO A 342 -9.13 35.69 6.17
N LEU A 343 -8.47 34.52 6.21
CA LEU A 343 -8.56 33.58 7.33
C LEU A 343 -8.10 34.29 8.60
N SER A 344 -9.04 34.55 9.50
CA SER A 344 -8.79 35.15 10.80
C SER A 344 -7.83 34.28 11.63
N THR A 345 -6.70 34.85 12.01
CA THR A 345 -5.76 34.31 13.01
C THR A 345 -6.46 34.04 14.34
N PRO A 346 -6.29 32.87 14.98
CA PRO A 346 -6.66 32.71 16.38
C PRO A 346 -5.59 33.38 17.24
N THR A 347 -5.95 34.49 17.88
CA THR A 347 -5.14 35.08 18.95
C THR A 347 -5.11 34.12 20.13
N LEU A 348 -3.93 33.61 20.47
CA LEU A 348 -3.63 33.04 21.78
C LEU A 348 -3.99 34.06 22.87
N ARG A 349 -4.91 33.71 23.77
CA ARG A 349 -5.01 34.33 25.10
C ARG A 349 -5.02 33.26 26.20
N PRO A 350 -4.29 33.50 27.30
CA PRO A 350 -4.13 32.52 28.38
C PRO A 350 -5.20 32.67 29.47
N HIS A 351 -5.46 31.55 30.16
CA HIS A 351 -6.18 31.37 31.42
C HIS A 351 -7.71 31.59 31.45
N TRP A 352 -8.43 30.58 31.97
CA TRP A 352 -9.77 30.72 32.54
C TRP A 352 -9.95 29.83 33.77
N PRO A 353 -10.43 30.37 34.90
CA PRO A 353 -11.16 29.62 35.93
C PRO A 353 -12.59 30.20 36.11
N PRO A 354 -13.48 29.64 36.95
CA PRO A 354 -14.44 28.60 36.59
C PRO A 354 -15.95 29.00 36.76
N HIS A 355 -16.86 28.17 36.21
CA HIS A 355 -18.31 28.00 36.57
C HIS A 355 -19.27 29.21 36.31
N LEU A 356 -20.55 29.11 35.90
CA LEU A 356 -21.65 28.11 35.95
C LEU A 356 -22.84 28.61 35.02
N PRO A 357 -24.06 28.02 34.96
CA PRO A 357 -24.79 27.68 33.71
C PRO A 357 -26.07 28.51 33.43
N GLY A 358 -26.67 28.38 32.24
CA GLY A 358 -28.06 28.84 32.01
C GLY A 358 -28.54 28.98 30.57
N GLU A 359 -29.38 28.03 30.16
CA GLU A 359 -30.53 28.12 29.24
C GLU A 359 -30.42 28.00 27.70
N PRO A 360 -31.44 27.40 27.05
CA PRO A 360 -31.40 26.91 25.66
C PRO A 360 -32.13 27.83 24.67
N MET A 361 -31.84 27.66 23.37
CA MET A 361 -32.64 28.26 22.29
C MET A 361 -33.14 27.21 21.28
N PRO A 362 -34.27 27.49 20.60
CA PRO A 362 -35.27 26.49 20.26
C PRO A 362 -35.20 25.98 18.81
N MET A 363 -35.83 24.81 18.61
CA MET A 363 -36.14 24.23 17.31
C MET A 363 -37.01 25.17 16.47
N SER A 364 -36.71 25.27 15.17
CA SER A 364 -37.75 25.61 14.18
C SER A 364 -37.70 24.62 13.01
N ARG A 365 -38.85 23.98 12.82
CA ARG A 365 -39.24 23.24 11.62
C ARG A 365 -39.72 24.25 10.57
N ALA A 366 -39.41 24.02 9.30
CA ALA A 366 -40.28 24.44 8.21
C ALA A 366 -40.24 23.40 7.08
N ARG A 367 -41.43 22.95 6.69
CA ARG A 367 -41.72 21.97 5.64
C ARG A 367 -42.01 22.68 4.31
N SER A 368 -41.49 22.07 3.23
CA SER A 368 -42.11 21.83 1.90
C SER A 368 -42.52 23.01 1.00
N PRO A 369 -43.00 22.75 -0.25
CA PRO A 369 -42.46 21.95 -1.36
C PRO A 369 -42.37 22.81 -2.66
N PHE A 370 -41.97 22.26 -3.82
CA PHE A 370 -42.72 22.32 -5.10
C PHE A 370 -41.91 21.85 -6.34
N ARG A 371 -42.44 20.77 -6.94
CA ARG A 371 -42.63 20.38 -8.35
C ARG A 371 -41.64 20.79 -9.49
N ARG A 372 -41.13 19.72 -10.11
CA ARG A 372 -40.97 19.38 -11.55
C ARG A 372 -41.37 20.43 -12.61
N ALA A 373 -40.49 20.61 -13.60
CA ALA A 373 -40.84 20.68 -15.02
C ALA A 373 -39.66 20.21 -15.91
N LEU A 374 -39.96 19.29 -16.85
CA LEU A 374 -39.17 18.96 -18.05
C LEU A 374 -39.42 20.03 -19.13
N PRO A 375 -38.56 20.11 -20.16
CA PRO A 375 -39.04 19.67 -21.46
C PRO A 375 -38.00 18.91 -22.31
N ALA A 376 -38.54 18.37 -23.41
CA ALA A 376 -37.97 17.41 -24.34
C ALA A 376 -37.35 18.06 -25.60
N LEU A 377 -36.39 17.31 -26.18
CA LEU A 377 -36.13 17.06 -27.61
C LEU A 377 -35.95 18.22 -28.62
N SER A 378 -34.81 18.20 -29.31
CA SER A 378 -34.79 18.22 -30.78
C SER A 378 -33.49 17.65 -31.36
N VAL A 379 -33.66 16.71 -32.28
CA VAL A 379 -32.69 16.00 -33.11
C VAL A 379 -32.18 16.91 -34.23
N GLY A 380 -30.90 16.80 -34.57
CA GLY A 380 -30.31 17.39 -35.77
C GLY A 380 -29.23 16.47 -36.34
N LEU A 381 -29.58 15.72 -37.39
CA LEU A 381 -28.74 14.83 -38.16
C LEU A 381 -28.05 15.63 -39.28
N ALA A 382 -26.75 15.48 -39.49
CA ALA A 382 -26.10 15.80 -40.76
C ALA A 382 -24.90 14.86 -40.99
N ALA A 383 -25.05 14.04 -42.03
CA ALA A 383 -24.02 13.17 -42.61
C ALA A 383 -23.59 13.76 -43.97
N ALA A 384 -22.31 13.54 -44.36
CA ALA A 384 -21.80 13.33 -45.73
C ALA A 384 -20.28 13.60 -45.79
N LEU A 385 -19.46 12.55 -45.98
CA LEU A 385 -18.75 12.16 -47.24
C LEU A 385 -17.43 12.92 -47.46
N MET A 386 -16.28 12.29 -47.21
CA MET A 386 -15.48 11.48 -48.16
C MET A 386 -14.79 12.32 -49.25
N LEU A 387 -13.45 12.28 -49.28
CA LEU A 387 -12.67 12.03 -50.49
C LEU A 387 -11.25 11.54 -50.12
N SER A 388 -10.81 10.59 -50.92
CA SER A 388 -9.72 9.64 -50.77
C SER A 388 -8.55 9.91 -51.73
N GLY A 389 -7.41 9.24 -51.49
CA GLY A 389 -6.33 8.98 -52.46
C GLY A 389 -5.01 9.69 -52.12
N CYS A 390 -3.81 9.10 -52.18
CA CYS A 390 -3.27 7.81 -52.68
C CYS A 390 -1.93 7.58 -51.93
N ALA A 391 -1.63 6.40 -51.37
CA ALA A 391 -1.00 5.20 -51.96
C ALA A 391 0.55 5.18 -51.94
N GLY A 392 1.08 4.05 -51.45
CA GLY A 392 2.48 3.62 -51.41
C GLY A 392 2.85 3.14 -49.98
N GLY A 393 2.83 1.88 -49.60
CA GLY A 393 2.99 0.62 -50.32
C GLY A 393 4.20 -0.10 -49.72
N PHE A 394 3.99 -1.05 -48.80
CA PHE A 394 4.93 -2.13 -48.51
C PHE A 394 4.14 -3.37 -48.12
N GLU A 395 4.36 -4.43 -48.90
CA GLU A 395 3.67 -5.71 -48.87
C GLU A 395 3.98 -6.53 -47.63
N SER A 396 2.95 -7.30 -47.29
CA SER A 396 2.86 -8.43 -46.39
C SER A 396 3.73 -9.62 -46.80
N THR A 397 4.18 -10.37 -45.80
CA THR A 397 4.10 -11.84 -45.85
C THR A 397 3.33 -12.32 -44.63
N SER A 398 2.07 -12.66 -44.84
CA SER A 398 1.25 -13.49 -43.96
C SER A 398 1.29 -14.93 -44.47
N ASP A 399 1.39 -15.88 -43.55
CA ASP A 399 0.60 -17.11 -43.45
C ASP A 399 1.00 -17.73 -42.10
N SER A 400 0.12 -17.96 -41.13
CA SER A 400 -1.18 -18.61 -41.22
C SER A 400 -2.25 -17.94 -40.34
N SER A 401 -3.49 -18.10 -40.78
CA SER A 401 -4.76 -17.64 -40.20
C SER A 401 -4.98 -17.98 -38.72
N ALA A 402 -5.25 -16.96 -37.91
CA ALA A 402 -6.01 -17.08 -36.65
C ALA A 402 -7.04 -15.94 -36.62
N GLU A 403 -8.28 -16.29 -36.30
CA GLU A 403 -9.43 -15.40 -36.24
C GLU A 403 -9.18 -14.18 -35.32
N ALA A 404 -9.65 -13.02 -35.74
CA ALA A 404 -9.53 -11.78 -34.96
C ALA A 404 -10.35 -11.89 -33.66
N GLY A 405 -9.65 -12.01 -32.52
CA GLY A 405 -10.26 -12.05 -31.19
C GLY A 405 -11.06 -10.79 -30.88
N THR A 406 -12.30 -10.97 -30.44
CA THR A 406 -13.22 -9.90 -30.00
C THR A 406 -13.13 -9.64 -28.49
N GLY A 407 -12.20 -10.30 -27.78
CA GLY A 407 -12.18 -10.41 -26.32
C GLY A 407 -11.46 -9.27 -25.59
N GLY A 408 -10.56 -8.56 -26.28
CA GLY A 408 -9.78 -7.45 -25.72
C GLY A 408 -8.70 -7.87 -24.71
N ARG A 409 -7.82 -6.93 -24.37
CA ARG A 409 -6.81 -7.06 -23.31
C ARG A 409 -7.21 -6.21 -22.11
N ILE A 410 -7.01 -6.75 -20.91
CA ILE A 410 -7.18 -5.99 -19.66
C ILE A 410 -5.86 -5.91 -18.87
N VAL A 411 -5.76 -4.93 -17.97
CA VAL A 411 -4.66 -4.71 -17.05
C VAL A 411 -5.19 -4.72 -15.62
N ALA A 412 -4.72 -5.65 -14.78
CA ALA A 412 -5.15 -5.75 -13.39
C ALA A 412 -3.96 -5.53 -12.44
N ALA A 413 -4.17 -4.78 -11.36
CA ALA A 413 -3.11 -4.45 -10.41
C ALA A 413 -2.97 -5.49 -9.31
N LEU A 414 -1.77 -6.08 -9.18
CA LEU A 414 -1.37 -6.86 -8.02
C LEU A 414 -0.89 -5.91 -6.91
N PRO A 415 -1.31 -6.08 -5.64
CA PRO A 415 -0.89 -5.19 -4.56
C PRO A 415 0.61 -5.32 -4.23
N THR A 416 1.23 -6.46 -4.53
CA THR A 416 2.68 -6.66 -4.38
C THR A 416 3.21 -7.55 -5.50
N ASP A 417 4.52 -7.50 -5.73
CA ASP A 417 5.18 -8.36 -6.73
C ASP A 417 5.27 -9.83 -6.23
N PRO A 418 4.90 -10.82 -7.06
CA PRO A 418 5.19 -12.23 -6.84
C PRO A 418 6.67 -12.52 -6.54
N THR A 419 6.95 -13.23 -5.45
CA THR A 419 8.34 -13.59 -5.05
C THR A 419 8.95 -14.68 -5.93
N SER A 420 8.12 -15.60 -6.43
CA SER A 420 8.47 -16.68 -7.32
C SER A 420 7.30 -16.97 -8.28
N MET A 421 7.60 -17.63 -9.39
CA MET A 421 6.63 -18.09 -10.38
C MET A 421 6.68 -19.63 -10.54
N ASP A 422 7.29 -20.31 -9.57
CA ASP A 422 7.33 -21.77 -9.46
C ASP A 422 6.17 -22.27 -8.58
N PRO A 423 5.16 -22.95 -9.15
CA PRO A 423 3.99 -23.41 -8.40
C PRO A 423 4.28 -24.50 -7.37
N VAL A 424 5.40 -25.21 -7.48
CA VAL A 424 5.81 -26.19 -6.48
C VAL A 424 6.39 -25.50 -5.24
N LYS A 425 6.98 -24.31 -5.41
CA LYS A 425 7.68 -23.59 -4.34
C LYS A 425 6.84 -22.53 -3.63
N THR A 426 5.97 -21.81 -4.33
CA THR A 426 5.19 -20.70 -3.76
C THR A 426 3.68 -20.94 -3.81
N GLY A 427 3.02 -20.51 -2.75
CA GLY A 427 1.57 -20.56 -2.54
C GLY A 427 1.04 -19.28 -1.93
N SER A 428 1.81 -18.19 -2.00
CA SER A 428 1.38 -16.90 -1.48
C SER A 428 0.15 -16.39 -2.22
N LEU A 429 -0.74 -15.70 -1.50
CA LEU A 429 -2.01 -15.22 -2.03
C LEU A 429 -1.87 -14.37 -3.30
N VAL A 430 -0.84 -13.51 -3.37
CA VAL A 430 -0.59 -12.70 -4.57
C VAL A 430 -0.23 -13.55 -5.78
N VAL A 431 0.54 -14.62 -5.58
CA VAL A 431 0.92 -15.53 -6.68
C VAL A 431 -0.28 -16.36 -7.13
N LEU A 432 -1.16 -16.79 -6.22
CA LEU A 432 -2.38 -17.52 -6.58
C LEU A 432 -3.30 -16.74 -7.51
N SER A 433 -3.33 -15.40 -7.38
CA SER A 433 -4.03 -14.52 -8.33
C SER A 433 -3.48 -14.57 -9.76
N VAL A 434 -2.23 -15.04 -9.94
CA VAL A 434 -1.68 -15.36 -11.26
C VAL A 434 -1.99 -16.81 -11.62
N PHE A 435 -1.73 -17.75 -10.69
CA PHE A 435 -1.82 -19.18 -10.97
C PHE A 435 -3.22 -19.70 -11.25
N PHE A 436 -4.28 -19.14 -10.66
CA PHE A 436 -5.66 -19.52 -11.00
C PHE A 436 -6.03 -19.24 -12.46
N ASN A 437 -5.26 -18.39 -13.14
CA ASN A 437 -5.44 -18.09 -14.56
C ASN A 437 -4.57 -18.97 -15.47
N THR A 438 -3.47 -19.53 -14.97
CA THR A 438 -2.46 -20.23 -15.80
C THR A 438 -2.30 -21.72 -15.52
N PHE A 439 -2.74 -22.18 -14.34
CA PHE A 439 -2.70 -23.57 -13.91
C PHE A 439 -4.09 -24.01 -13.45
N ASP A 440 -4.39 -25.29 -13.57
CA ASP A 440 -5.54 -25.87 -12.90
C ASP A 440 -5.12 -26.66 -11.66
N GLN A 441 -6.03 -26.68 -10.69
CA GLN A 441 -5.95 -27.44 -9.46
C GLN A 441 -6.90 -28.65 -9.54
N LEU A 442 -6.84 -29.59 -8.58
CA LEU A 442 -7.73 -30.75 -8.59
C LEU A 442 -9.19 -30.34 -8.39
N THR A 443 -9.43 -29.43 -7.45
CA THR A 443 -10.73 -28.83 -7.15
C THR A 443 -10.63 -27.31 -7.34
N LYS A 444 -11.77 -26.61 -7.35
CA LYS A 444 -11.80 -25.14 -7.34
C LYS A 444 -12.79 -24.65 -6.30
N ILE A 445 -12.47 -23.53 -5.66
CA ILE A 445 -13.40 -22.79 -4.82
C ILE A 445 -14.03 -21.70 -5.70
N THR A 446 -15.35 -21.65 -5.75
CA THR A 446 -16.10 -20.63 -6.50
C THR A 446 -16.15 -19.30 -5.73
N ALA A 447 -16.69 -18.25 -6.36
CA ALA A 447 -16.80 -16.94 -5.73
C ALA A 447 -17.64 -16.92 -4.44
N ASP A 448 -18.62 -17.83 -4.32
CA ASP A 448 -19.47 -17.97 -3.13
C ASP A 448 -18.87 -18.88 -2.04
N GLY A 449 -17.68 -19.43 -2.26
CA GLY A 449 -16.97 -20.29 -1.31
C GLY A 449 -17.27 -21.79 -1.43
N SER A 450 -18.15 -22.20 -2.37
CA SER A 450 -18.44 -23.61 -2.63
C SER A 450 -17.29 -24.32 -3.35
N LEU A 451 -17.14 -25.63 -3.06
CA LEU A 451 -16.12 -26.48 -3.68
C LEU A 451 -16.69 -27.18 -4.91
N GLU A 452 -16.05 -27.02 -6.06
CA GLU A 452 -16.46 -27.61 -7.33
C GLU A 452 -15.34 -28.46 -7.97
N PRO A 453 -15.70 -29.44 -8.83
CA PRO A 453 -14.76 -30.15 -9.68
C PRO A 453 -13.92 -29.22 -10.58
N LYS A 454 -12.66 -29.58 -10.81
CA LYS A 454 -11.77 -28.94 -11.78
C LYS A 454 -11.05 -30.01 -12.61
N LEU A 455 -9.77 -30.30 -12.34
CA LEU A 455 -9.07 -31.44 -12.95
C LEU A 455 -9.60 -32.77 -12.43
N ALA A 456 -9.99 -32.85 -11.16
CA ALA A 456 -10.70 -34.00 -10.63
C ALA A 456 -12.20 -33.83 -10.88
N THR A 457 -12.82 -34.83 -11.52
CA THR A 457 -14.27 -34.90 -11.77
C THR A 457 -15.04 -35.39 -10.54
N LYS A 458 -14.37 -36.18 -9.69
CA LYS A 458 -14.91 -36.71 -8.45
C LYS A 458 -13.77 -36.99 -7.46
N TRP A 459 -14.09 -36.93 -6.17
CA TRP A 459 -13.24 -37.46 -5.09
C TRP A 459 -14.09 -38.30 -4.13
N THR A 460 -13.52 -39.36 -3.58
CA THR A 460 -14.22 -40.27 -2.66
C THR A 460 -13.32 -40.60 -1.46
N PRO A 461 -13.76 -40.35 -0.22
CA PRO A 461 -13.01 -40.79 0.95
C PRO A 461 -13.28 -42.26 1.24
N ASN A 462 -12.38 -42.88 2.00
CA ASN A 462 -12.69 -44.10 2.74
C ASN A 462 -13.48 -43.78 4.03
N ALA A 463 -13.97 -44.82 4.72
CA ALA A 463 -14.87 -44.65 5.86
C ALA A 463 -14.27 -43.90 7.08
N ASP A 464 -12.94 -43.89 7.23
CA ASP A 464 -12.26 -43.22 8.34
C ASP A 464 -11.59 -41.90 7.93
N LEU A 465 -11.82 -41.42 6.70
CA LEU A 465 -11.29 -40.18 6.14
C LEU A 465 -9.75 -40.10 6.12
N THR A 466 -9.07 -41.25 6.15
CA THR A 466 -7.60 -41.32 6.05
C THR A 466 -7.11 -41.50 4.62
N THR A 467 -8.00 -41.85 3.67
CA THR A 467 -7.66 -42.05 2.27
C THR A 467 -8.67 -41.37 1.38
N TRP A 468 -8.19 -40.69 0.32
CA TRP A 468 -9.02 -40.04 -0.69
C TRP A 468 -8.59 -40.43 -2.09
N ASP A 469 -9.52 -40.94 -2.88
CA ASP A 469 -9.30 -41.23 -4.30
C ASP A 469 -9.91 -40.10 -5.15
N PHE A 470 -9.08 -39.44 -5.96
CA PHE A 470 -9.49 -38.41 -6.91
C PHE A 470 -9.45 -38.97 -8.33
N THR A 471 -10.59 -38.90 -9.02
CA THR A 471 -10.73 -39.30 -10.42
C THR A 471 -10.50 -38.08 -11.31
N LEU A 472 -9.45 -38.13 -12.13
CA LEU A 472 -9.01 -37.10 -13.06
C LEU A 472 -9.88 -37.07 -14.32
N ARG A 473 -9.90 -35.90 -14.95
CA ARG A 473 -10.55 -35.67 -16.24
C ARG A 473 -9.67 -36.20 -17.38
N GLU A 474 -10.31 -36.87 -18.33
CA GLU A 474 -9.66 -37.31 -19.56
C GLU A 474 -9.44 -36.15 -20.55
N GLY A 475 -8.42 -36.27 -21.39
CA GLY A 475 -8.20 -35.36 -22.52
C GLY A 475 -7.71 -33.97 -22.13
N VAL A 476 -7.22 -33.78 -20.90
CA VAL A 476 -6.58 -32.54 -20.48
C VAL A 476 -5.14 -32.51 -21.01
N ALA A 477 -4.72 -31.37 -21.54
CA ALA A 477 -3.36 -31.14 -21.98
C ALA A 477 -2.80 -29.86 -21.35
N PHE A 478 -1.49 -29.86 -21.12
CA PHE A 478 -0.74 -28.67 -20.77
C PHE A 478 -0.55 -27.77 -22.00
N THR A 479 -0.17 -26.53 -21.74
CA THR A 479 0.05 -25.48 -22.77
C THR A 479 1.21 -25.77 -23.73
N ASN A 480 2.08 -26.74 -23.40
CA ASN A 480 3.11 -27.28 -24.30
C ASN A 480 2.61 -28.47 -25.15
N GLY A 481 1.36 -28.90 -24.99
CA GLY A 481 0.74 -30.01 -25.71
C GLY A 481 0.91 -31.38 -25.06
N GLU A 482 1.66 -31.50 -23.96
CA GLU A 482 1.78 -32.76 -23.21
C GLU A 482 0.43 -33.11 -22.54
N PRO A 483 -0.01 -34.38 -22.58
CA PRO A 483 -1.20 -34.80 -21.87
C PRO A 483 -0.98 -34.74 -20.36
N LEU A 484 -1.98 -34.28 -19.60
CA LEU A 484 -1.96 -34.33 -18.14
C LEU A 484 -2.37 -35.72 -17.66
N THR A 485 -1.57 -36.29 -16.76
CA THR A 485 -1.71 -37.66 -16.27
C THR A 485 -1.73 -37.72 -14.73
N ALA A 486 -2.05 -38.89 -14.19
CA ALA A 486 -1.94 -39.15 -12.75
C ALA A 486 -0.51 -38.98 -12.21
N ASP A 487 0.51 -39.21 -13.04
CA ASP A 487 1.92 -39.08 -12.64
C ASP A 487 2.30 -37.61 -12.38
N ASP A 488 1.74 -36.67 -13.14
CA ASP A 488 1.92 -35.21 -12.93
C ASP A 488 1.37 -34.74 -11.59
N VAL A 489 0.21 -35.28 -11.18
CA VAL A 489 -0.39 -34.99 -9.88
C VAL A 489 0.47 -35.57 -8.76
N VAL A 490 0.88 -36.84 -8.87
CA VAL A 490 1.78 -37.48 -7.90
C VAL A 490 3.07 -36.66 -7.76
N PHE A 491 3.66 -36.26 -8.89
CA PHE A 491 4.87 -35.45 -8.93
C PHE A 491 4.70 -34.13 -8.19
N SER A 492 3.66 -33.35 -8.55
CA SER A 492 3.42 -32.01 -8.01
C SER A 492 3.30 -32.04 -6.49
N PHE A 493 2.51 -32.95 -5.94
CA PHE A 493 2.31 -33.09 -4.50
C PHE A 493 3.56 -33.65 -3.79
N THR A 494 4.23 -34.65 -4.40
CA THR A 494 5.45 -35.24 -3.80
C THR A 494 6.55 -34.22 -3.69
N ARG A 495 6.78 -33.39 -4.72
CA ARG A 495 7.83 -32.37 -4.68
C ARG A 495 7.58 -31.29 -3.63
N ILE A 496 6.33 -30.92 -3.40
CA ILE A 496 5.97 -30.01 -2.29
C ILE A 496 6.28 -30.67 -0.95
N LEU A 497 5.90 -31.95 -0.76
CA LEU A 497 6.16 -32.69 0.49
C LEU A 497 7.65 -32.90 0.78
N GLU A 498 8.48 -33.00 -0.25
CA GLU A 498 9.94 -33.15 -0.13
C GLU A 498 10.65 -31.83 0.19
N ASP A 499 10.00 -30.68 0.03
CA ASP A 499 10.53 -29.35 0.32
C ASP A 499 9.76 -28.63 1.44
N PRO A 500 10.17 -28.78 2.71
CA PRO A 500 9.58 -28.05 3.83
C PRO A 500 9.70 -26.53 3.74
N THR A 501 10.52 -25.99 2.83
CA THR A 501 10.63 -24.55 2.60
C THR A 501 9.63 -24.02 1.59
N SER A 502 8.92 -24.90 0.89
CA SER A 502 7.80 -24.54 0.03
C SER A 502 6.70 -23.87 0.85
N GLU A 503 6.17 -22.75 0.36
CA GLU A 503 5.04 -22.09 0.99
C GLU A 503 3.77 -22.95 0.93
N ASN A 504 3.71 -23.92 0.01
CA ASN A 504 2.61 -24.87 -0.10
C ASN A 504 2.70 -26.03 0.91
N PHE A 505 3.87 -26.26 1.52
CA PHE A 505 4.09 -27.39 2.42
C PHE A 505 3.08 -27.41 3.58
N GLY A 506 2.76 -26.23 4.13
CA GLY A 506 1.80 -26.11 5.24
C GLY A 506 0.39 -26.61 4.89
N TYR A 507 -0.04 -26.51 3.63
CA TYR A 507 -1.34 -27.03 3.19
C TYR A 507 -1.35 -28.55 3.02
N LEU A 508 -0.16 -29.16 2.85
CA LEU A 508 -0.01 -30.60 2.61
C LEU A 508 0.58 -31.34 3.81
N SER A 509 0.82 -30.68 4.94
CA SER A 509 1.49 -31.29 6.08
C SER A 509 0.72 -32.47 6.70
N SER A 510 -0.59 -32.58 6.48
CA SER A 510 -1.44 -33.70 6.89
C SER A 510 -1.33 -34.93 5.98
N LEU A 511 -0.74 -34.79 4.78
CA LEU A 511 -0.57 -35.87 3.81
C LEU A 511 0.62 -36.77 4.21
N ALA A 512 0.39 -38.09 4.21
CA ALA A 512 1.42 -39.11 4.44
C ALA A 512 2.04 -39.58 3.12
N SER A 513 1.23 -39.80 2.09
CA SER A 513 1.70 -40.16 0.75
C SER A 513 0.67 -39.83 -0.32
N VAL A 514 1.14 -39.75 -1.57
CA VAL A 514 0.33 -39.65 -2.78
C VAL A 514 0.79 -40.74 -3.74
N ALA A 515 -0.14 -41.44 -4.39
CA ALA A 515 0.16 -42.54 -5.28
C ALA A 515 -0.82 -42.63 -6.45
N LYS A 516 -0.31 -43.00 -7.62
CA LYS A 516 -1.11 -43.38 -8.77
C LYS A 516 -1.77 -44.74 -8.51
N VAL A 517 -3.09 -44.81 -8.67
CA VAL A 517 -3.86 -46.07 -8.60
C VAL A 517 -3.99 -46.66 -10.01
N ASP A 518 -4.37 -45.82 -10.96
CA ASP A 518 -4.46 -46.11 -12.40
C ASP A 518 -4.24 -44.81 -13.19
N ASP A 519 -4.43 -44.82 -14.51
CA ASP A 519 -4.11 -43.67 -15.37
C ASP A 519 -4.91 -42.40 -15.07
N LEU A 520 -6.08 -42.53 -14.43
CA LEU A 520 -6.97 -41.41 -14.12
C LEU A 520 -7.29 -41.32 -12.62
N THR A 521 -6.71 -42.14 -11.76
CA THR A 521 -7.02 -42.15 -10.34
C THR A 521 -5.77 -41.94 -9.51
N VAL A 522 -5.82 -40.92 -8.65
CA VAL A 522 -4.75 -40.60 -7.70
C VAL A 522 -5.28 -40.78 -6.29
N ARG A 523 -4.55 -41.54 -5.48
CA ARG A 523 -4.85 -41.79 -4.08
C ARG A 523 -3.97 -40.92 -3.19
N PHE A 524 -4.60 -40.27 -2.24
CA PHE A 524 -3.96 -39.49 -1.18
C PHE A 524 -4.21 -40.18 0.16
N THR A 525 -3.13 -40.49 0.88
CA THR A 525 -3.19 -41.10 2.22
C THR A 525 -2.80 -40.05 3.25
N MET A 526 -3.66 -39.80 4.22
CA MET A 526 -3.47 -38.84 5.31
C MET A 526 -2.74 -39.48 6.50
N LYS A 527 -2.07 -38.66 7.31
CA LYS A 527 -1.44 -39.06 8.58
C LYS A 527 -2.47 -39.36 9.68
N ALA A 528 -3.65 -38.76 9.58
CA ALA A 528 -4.80 -38.88 10.46
C ALA A 528 -6.08 -38.53 9.67
N PRO A 529 -7.29 -38.86 10.17
CA PRO A 529 -8.54 -38.47 9.51
C PRO A 529 -8.56 -36.98 9.16
N PHE A 530 -8.93 -36.63 7.92
CA PHE A 530 -8.95 -35.24 7.47
C PHE A 530 -10.02 -34.94 6.41
N SER A 531 -11.21 -34.53 6.87
CA SER A 531 -12.37 -34.17 6.06
C SER A 531 -12.17 -32.96 5.13
N ALA A 532 -11.34 -32.00 5.51
CA ALA A 532 -11.11 -30.77 4.75
C ALA A 532 -10.14 -30.94 3.55
N PHE A 533 -9.52 -32.12 3.39
CA PHE A 533 -8.48 -32.34 2.38
C PHE A 533 -8.86 -31.92 0.95
N PRO A 534 -10.08 -32.20 0.44
CA PRO A 534 -10.46 -31.75 -0.90
C PRO A 534 -10.44 -30.24 -1.12
N ARG A 535 -10.58 -29.42 -0.08
CA ARG A 535 -10.43 -27.96 -0.19
C ARG A 535 -8.96 -27.55 -0.28
N ASN A 536 -8.03 -28.28 0.37
CA ASN A 536 -6.59 -27.97 0.27
C ASN A 536 -6.08 -28.19 -1.16
N THR A 537 -6.64 -29.16 -1.89
CA THR A 537 -6.24 -29.42 -3.28
C THR A 537 -6.64 -28.31 -4.25
N SER A 538 -7.48 -27.35 -3.83
CA SER A 538 -7.86 -26.18 -4.63
C SER A 538 -6.77 -25.09 -4.72
N LEU A 539 -5.72 -25.21 -3.91
CA LEU A 539 -4.58 -24.27 -3.89
C LEU A 539 -3.36 -24.82 -4.63
N ILE A 540 -3.33 -26.12 -4.92
CA ILE A 540 -2.14 -26.82 -5.43
C ILE A 540 -2.22 -26.93 -6.95
N SER A 541 -1.39 -26.15 -7.63
CA SER A 541 -1.28 -26.15 -9.09
C SER A 541 -0.57 -27.40 -9.59
N ILE A 542 -1.13 -28.05 -10.60
CA ILE A 542 -0.51 -29.23 -11.22
C ILE A 542 0.47 -28.80 -12.31
N VAL A 543 1.68 -29.36 -12.29
CA VAL A 543 2.75 -29.08 -13.26
C VAL A 543 3.13 -30.35 -14.04
N PRO A 544 3.58 -30.24 -15.31
CA PRO A 544 4.02 -31.38 -16.10
C PRO A 544 5.34 -31.96 -15.55
N ASP A 545 5.34 -33.22 -15.16
CA ASP A 545 6.47 -33.86 -14.47
C ASP A 545 7.74 -33.90 -15.34
N GLN A 546 7.61 -34.35 -16.59
CA GLN A 546 8.71 -34.51 -17.54
C GLN A 546 9.30 -33.15 -17.93
N ALA A 547 8.45 -32.19 -18.29
CA ALA A 547 8.91 -30.85 -18.62
C ALA A 547 9.54 -30.14 -17.42
N TYR A 548 8.96 -30.25 -16.22
CA TYR A 548 9.54 -29.68 -15.01
C TYR A 548 10.90 -30.32 -14.69
N ALA A 549 11.01 -31.65 -14.78
CA ALA A 549 12.26 -32.37 -14.55
C ALA A 549 13.34 -32.04 -15.59
N ALA A 550 12.98 -31.85 -16.86
CA ALA A 550 13.89 -31.50 -17.93
C ALA A 550 14.39 -30.05 -17.84
N MET A 551 13.51 -29.10 -17.49
CA MET A 551 13.86 -27.68 -17.38
C MET A 551 14.61 -27.37 -16.09
N GLY A 552 14.22 -28.00 -14.98
CA GLY A 552 14.62 -27.64 -13.63
C GLY A 552 13.87 -26.41 -13.07
N PRO A 553 13.86 -26.23 -11.74
CA PRO A 553 12.98 -25.25 -11.07
C PRO A 553 13.18 -23.80 -11.53
N GLU A 554 14.41 -23.34 -11.72
CA GLU A 554 14.69 -21.96 -12.11
C GLU A 554 14.21 -21.63 -13.53
N ALA A 555 14.44 -22.54 -14.47
CA ALA A 555 13.98 -22.36 -15.85
C ALA A 555 12.46 -22.50 -15.95
N PHE A 556 11.87 -23.43 -15.20
CA PHE A 556 10.41 -23.55 -15.12
C PHE A 556 9.79 -22.28 -14.54
N ALA A 557 10.37 -21.70 -13.48
CA ALA A 557 9.89 -20.42 -12.93
C ALA A 557 10.01 -19.24 -13.91
N ALA A 558 10.94 -19.30 -14.88
CA ALA A 558 11.11 -18.25 -15.89
C ALA A 558 10.13 -18.40 -17.07
N ALA A 559 9.72 -19.64 -17.39
CA ALA A 559 8.76 -19.95 -18.44
C ALA A 559 7.81 -21.08 -17.99
N PRO A 560 6.86 -20.80 -17.08
CA PRO A 560 6.04 -21.83 -16.48
C PRO A 560 5.07 -22.45 -17.47
N VAL A 561 4.89 -23.76 -17.38
CA VAL A 561 3.96 -24.53 -18.22
C VAL A 561 2.82 -25.05 -17.36
N GLY A 562 1.61 -24.57 -17.62
CA GLY A 562 0.39 -24.99 -16.93
C GLY A 562 -0.68 -25.50 -17.88
N SER A 563 -1.85 -25.83 -17.34
CA SER A 563 -3.02 -26.33 -18.08
C SER A 563 -4.18 -25.31 -18.17
N GLY A 564 -4.01 -24.11 -17.59
CA GLY A 564 -5.08 -23.15 -17.37
C GLY A 564 -5.63 -22.44 -18.63
N PRO A 565 -6.66 -21.59 -18.45
CA PRO A 565 -7.33 -20.88 -19.54
C PRO A 565 -6.48 -19.78 -20.19
N PHE A 566 -5.39 -19.38 -19.54
CA PHE A 566 -4.36 -18.52 -20.10
C PHE A 566 -2.99 -19.18 -20.04
N LYS A 567 -2.08 -18.74 -20.89
CA LYS A 567 -0.65 -19.11 -20.88
C LYS A 567 0.21 -17.85 -20.79
N PHE A 568 1.42 -17.98 -20.25
CA PHE A 568 2.35 -16.87 -20.16
C PHE A 568 2.82 -16.47 -21.57
N GLU A 569 2.58 -15.21 -21.94
CA GLU A 569 3.22 -14.57 -23.09
C GLU A 569 4.58 -14.01 -22.67
N LYS A 570 4.64 -13.37 -21.50
CA LYS A 570 5.85 -12.73 -20.99
C LYS A 570 5.82 -12.56 -19.48
N ILE A 571 6.97 -12.80 -18.84
CA ILE A 571 7.16 -12.52 -17.41
C ILE A 571 8.25 -11.48 -17.25
N GLN A 572 7.92 -10.35 -16.63
CA GLN A 572 8.84 -9.30 -16.25
C GLN A 572 8.64 -8.96 -14.78
N ARG A 573 9.41 -9.61 -13.90
CA ARG A 573 9.34 -9.40 -12.44
C ARG A 573 9.44 -7.91 -12.09
N GLY A 574 8.57 -7.45 -11.20
CA GLY A 574 8.46 -6.04 -10.80
C GLY A 574 7.85 -5.11 -11.86
N VAL A 575 7.43 -5.63 -13.02
CA VAL A 575 6.85 -4.85 -14.12
C VAL A 575 5.49 -5.39 -14.52
N ALA A 576 5.41 -6.61 -15.06
CA ALA A 576 4.17 -7.20 -15.55
C ALA A 576 4.28 -8.73 -15.73
N TYR A 577 3.15 -9.41 -15.59
CA TYR A 577 2.95 -10.80 -15.92
C TYR A 577 1.87 -10.85 -17.02
N ASP A 578 2.31 -10.95 -18.27
CA ASP A 578 1.45 -10.90 -19.44
C ASP A 578 0.98 -12.31 -19.81
N LEU A 579 -0.33 -12.46 -19.84
CA LEU A 579 -1.03 -13.70 -20.13
C LEU A 579 -1.81 -13.54 -21.44
N VAL A 580 -1.80 -14.58 -22.27
CA VAL A 580 -2.62 -14.68 -23.48
C VAL A 580 -3.53 -15.87 -23.39
N ARG A 581 -4.70 -15.79 -24.03
CA ARG A 581 -5.67 -16.88 -24.03
C ARG A 581 -5.06 -18.20 -24.49
N ASN A 582 -5.41 -19.28 -23.81
CA ASN A 582 -5.14 -20.63 -24.24
C ASN A 582 -6.33 -21.13 -25.07
N ASP A 583 -6.27 -20.98 -26.40
CA ASP A 583 -7.35 -21.43 -27.30
C ASP A 583 -7.55 -22.97 -27.30
N SER A 584 -6.57 -23.71 -26.79
CA SER A 584 -6.63 -25.17 -26.62
C SER A 584 -6.99 -25.58 -25.18
N TYR A 585 -7.52 -24.65 -24.37
CA TYR A 585 -7.96 -24.97 -23.02
C TYR A 585 -9.02 -26.07 -23.05
N TRP A 586 -8.90 -27.05 -22.15
CA TRP A 586 -9.79 -28.21 -22.10
C TRP A 586 -11.22 -27.85 -21.66
N GLY A 587 -11.39 -26.73 -20.94
CA GLY A 587 -12.68 -26.18 -20.55
C GLY A 587 -13.18 -25.14 -21.56
N GLU A 588 -14.12 -24.30 -21.13
CA GLU A 588 -14.52 -23.14 -21.92
C GLU A 588 -13.36 -22.15 -22.04
N PRO A 589 -12.90 -21.79 -23.26
CA PRO A 589 -11.86 -20.79 -23.45
C PRO A 589 -12.22 -19.46 -22.81
N ALA A 590 -11.22 -18.75 -22.27
CA ALA A 590 -11.44 -17.43 -21.69
C ALA A 590 -12.06 -16.48 -22.73
N LYS A 591 -12.98 -15.61 -22.30
CA LYS A 591 -13.60 -14.65 -23.22
C LYS A 591 -12.65 -13.48 -23.56
N LEU A 592 -11.67 -13.20 -22.70
CA LEU A 592 -10.63 -12.20 -22.92
C LEU A 592 -9.53 -12.76 -23.84
N ASP A 593 -8.91 -11.89 -24.65
CA ASP A 593 -7.78 -12.30 -25.48
C ASP A 593 -6.46 -12.31 -24.67
N ALA A 594 -6.32 -11.39 -23.71
CA ALA A 594 -5.13 -11.27 -22.87
C ALA A 594 -5.41 -10.57 -21.53
N VAL A 595 -4.55 -10.85 -20.54
CA VAL A 595 -4.57 -10.22 -19.21
C VAL A 595 -3.13 -9.85 -18.83
N SER A 596 -2.90 -8.60 -18.45
CA SER A 596 -1.62 -8.13 -17.90
C SER A 596 -1.76 -7.87 -16.40
N LEU A 597 -1.03 -8.63 -15.58
CA LEU A 597 -1.02 -8.43 -14.12
C LEU A 597 0.19 -7.57 -13.73
N VAL A 598 -0.06 -6.40 -13.14
CA VAL A 598 0.98 -5.38 -12.89
C VAL A 598 1.14 -5.14 -11.39
N PRO A 599 2.33 -5.30 -10.80
CA PRO A 599 2.58 -4.95 -9.41
C PRO A 599 2.44 -3.44 -9.17
N VAL A 600 1.51 -3.03 -8.32
CA VAL A 600 1.28 -1.63 -7.92
C VAL A 600 1.07 -1.56 -6.40
N ALA A 601 2.15 -1.25 -5.68
CA ALA A 601 2.16 -1.26 -4.22
C ALA A 601 1.29 -0.17 -3.58
N SER A 602 1.28 1.03 -4.17
CA SER A 602 0.55 2.18 -3.64
C SER A 602 -0.94 2.11 -3.96
N ASP A 603 -1.78 2.17 -2.92
CA ASP A 603 -3.24 2.29 -3.04
C ASP A 603 -3.66 3.48 -3.93
N GLU A 604 -3.00 4.63 -3.75
CA GLU A 604 -3.26 5.84 -4.53
C GLU A 604 -2.91 5.63 -6.00
N SER A 605 -1.79 4.96 -6.29
CA SER A 605 -1.40 4.63 -7.67
C SER A 605 -2.39 3.67 -8.32
N ARG A 606 -2.92 2.70 -7.57
CA ARG A 606 -3.96 1.79 -8.04
C ARG A 606 -5.25 2.54 -8.36
N VAL A 607 -5.69 3.43 -7.49
CA VAL A 607 -6.87 4.29 -7.71
C VAL A 607 -6.66 5.16 -8.95
N ASN A 608 -5.56 5.90 -9.03
CA ASN A 608 -5.26 6.76 -10.17
C ASN A 608 -5.15 5.98 -11.48
N GLY A 609 -4.61 4.77 -11.44
CA GLY A 609 -4.54 3.91 -12.61
C GLY A 609 -5.92 3.52 -13.14
N VAL A 610 -6.86 3.19 -12.25
CA VAL A 610 -8.24 2.90 -12.67
C VAL A 610 -8.96 4.17 -13.16
N LEU A 611 -8.82 5.30 -12.44
CA LEU A 611 -9.44 6.56 -12.82
C LEU A 611 -8.94 7.12 -14.16
N SER A 612 -7.68 6.85 -14.51
CA SER A 612 -7.08 7.24 -15.79
C SER A 612 -7.33 6.24 -16.92
N GLY A 613 -7.86 5.04 -16.61
CA GLY A 613 -8.04 3.94 -17.55
C GLY A 613 -6.75 3.19 -17.88
N SER A 614 -5.66 3.39 -17.15
CA SER A 614 -4.43 2.60 -17.30
C SER A 614 -4.48 1.24 -16.57
N LEU A 615 -5.44 1.06 -15.66
CA LEU A 615 -5.78 -0.19 -14.99
C LEU A 615 -7.27 -0.45 -15.16
N ASP A 616 -7.65 -1.68 -15.45
CA ASP A 616 -9.04 -2.10 -15.55
C ASP A 616 -9.57 -2.69 -14.24
N VAL A 617 -8.72 -3.30 -13.41
CA VAL A 617 -9.11 -3.87 -12.11
C VAL A 617 -8.04 -3.55 -11.07
N ALA A 618 -8.44 -3.02 -9.91
CA ALA A 618 -7.52 -2.80 -8.80
C ALA A 618 -8.20 -2.88 -7.44
N GLN A 619 -7.54 -3.52 -6.47
CA GLN A 619 -7.96 -3.46 -5.07
C GLN A 619 -7.79 -2.04 -4.51
N ILE A 620 -8.80 -1.53 -3.82
CA ILE A 620 -8.80 -0.19 -3.22
C ILE A 620 -9.05 -0.26 -1.71
N SER A 621 -8.56 0.72 -0.96
CA SER A 621 -8.82 0.79 0.48
C SER A 621 -10.22 1.36 0.78
N PRO A 622 -10.77 1.11 1.98
CA PRO A 622 -12.08 1.64 2.38
C PRO A 622 -12.23 3.15 2.19
N ALA A 623 -11.18 3.93 2.47
CA ALA A 623 -11.16 5.39 2.29
C ALA A 623 -11.32 5.85 0.82
N GLN A 624 -11.04 4.97 -0.15
CA GLN A 624 -11.09 5.29 -1.58
C GLN A 624 -12.42 4.90 -2.24
N VAL A 625 -13.27 4.13 -1.55
CA VAL A 625 -14.54 3.62 -2.10
C VAL A 625 -15.45 4.76 -2.55
N GLU A 626 -15.77 5.72 -1.67
CA GLU A 626 -16.66 6.83 -2.01
C GLU A 626 -16.05 7.82 -3.02
N PRO A 627 -14.75 8.19 -2.94
CA PRO A 627 -14.09 8.95 -4.00
C PRO A 627 -14.18 8.30 -5.39
N VAL A 628 -13.92 6.99 -5.50
CA VAL A 628 -13.96 6.27 -6.78
C VAL A 628 -15.40 6.19 -7.29
N LYS A 629 -16.37 5.82 -6.44
CA LYS A 629 -17.80 5.82 -6.81
C LYS A 629 -18.25 7.19 -7.31
N GLY A 630 -17.88 8.26 -6.60
CA GLY A 630 -18.25 9.63 -6.95
C GLY A 630 -17.66 10.13 -8.28
N SER A 631 -16.55 9.53 -8.75
CA SER A 631 -15.94 9.88 -10.03
C SER A 631 -16.74 9.40 -11.24
N GLY A 632 -17.48 8.29 -11.10
CA GLY A 632 -18.16 7.60 -12.21
C GLY A 632 -17.22 6.91 -13.22
N ALA A 633 -15.91 6.93 -13.01
CA ALA A 633 -14.93 6.35 -13.95
C ALA A 633 -14.83 4.81 -13.86
N ALA A 634 -15.21 4.23 -12.71
CA ALA A 634 -15.18 2.79 -12.49
C ALA A 634 -16.33 2.34 -11.58
N ASN A 635 -16.73 1.08 -11.72
CA ASN A 635 -17.61 0.41 -10.78
C ASN A 635 -16.82 0.02 -9.54
N VAL A 636 -17.37 0.28 -8.36
CA VAL A 636 -16.81 -0.26 -7.12
C VAL A 636 -17.59 -1.51 -6.72
N GLN A 637 -16.87 -2.64 -6.61
CA GLN A 637 -17.38 -3.87 -6.02
C GLN A 637 -16.88 -3.95 -4.57
N SER A 638 -17.81 -4.18 -3.63
CA SER A 638 -17.53 -4.26 -2.20
C SER A 638 -18.28 -5.47 -1.64
N GLU A 639 -17.59 -6.61 -1.56
CA GLU A 639 -18.15 -7.86 -1.06
C GLU A 639 -17.48 -8.25 0.25
N LEU A 640 -18.23 -8.93 1.15
CA LEU A 640 -17.66 -9.42 2.40
C LEU A 640 -16.50 -10.38 2.12
N SER A 641 -15.40 -10.18 2.84
CA SER A 641 -14.25 -11.06 2.76
C SER A 641 -14.52 -12.41 3.45
N ASN A 642 -13.68 -13.40 3.18
CA ASN A 642 -13.59 -14.62 3.97
C ASN A 642 -12.90 -14.43 5.34
N GLY A 643 -12.51 -13.20 5.70
CA GLY A 643 -11.75 -12.89 6.90
C GLY A 643 -12.59 -12.34 8.04
N VAL A 644 -12.19 -12.62 9.27
CA VAL A 644 -12.76 -11.97 10.47
C VAL A 644 -11.70 -11.10 11.11
N VAL A 645 -12.05 -9.86 11.45
CA VAL A 645 -11.29 -9.03 12.40
C VAL A 645 -11.83 -9.31 13.79
N PHE A 646 -10.94 -9.56 14.74
CA PHE A 646 -11.28 -10.02 16.08
C PHE A 646 -10.34 -9.44 17.14
N LEU A 647 -10.79 -9.49 18.38
CA LEU A 647 -9.95 -9.28 19.55
C LEU A 647 -9.60 -10.67 20.13
N GLY A 648 -8.33 -11.06 20.05
CA GLY A 648 -7.84 -12.23 20.74
C GLY A 648 -7.60 -11.92 22.22
N VAL A 649 -7.87 -12.90 23.09
CA VAL A 649 -7.76 -12.74 24.54
C VAL A 649 -6.79 -13.79 25.08
N ASN A 650 -5.69 -13.37 25.71
CA ASN A 650 -4.85 -14.31 26.44
C ASN A 650 -5.57 -14.80 27.70
N SER A 651 -6.20 -15.97 27.61
CA SER A 651 -7.04 -16.54 28.67
C SER A 651 -6.26 -16.94 29.93
N THR A 652 -4.93 -16.89 29.89
CA THR A 652 -4.06 -17.24 31.02
C THR A 652 -3.41 -16.02 31.67
N ALA A 653 -3.64 -14.82 31.12
CA ALA A 653 -2.94 -13.61 31.54
C ALA A 653 -3.71 -12.81 32.60
N GLY A 654 -3.19 -12.80 33.83
CA GLY A 654 -3.64 -11.90 34.89
C GLY A 654 -5.16 -11.97 35.12
N VAL A 655 -5.85 -10.82 35.08
CA VAL A 655 -7.30 -10.73 35.27
C VAL A 655 -8.11 -11.43 34.16
N LEU A 656 -7.53 -11.66 32.97
CA LEU A 656 -8.20 -12.36 31.88
C LEU A 656 -8.30 -13.88 32.12
N ALA A 657 -7.69 -14.41 33.20
CA ALA A 657 -7.92 -15.78 33.65
C ALA A 657 -9.37 -16.02 34.09
N ASP A 658 -10.06 -14.98 34.58
CA ASP A 658 -11.46 -15.05 34.94
C ASP A 658 -12.36 -14.93 33.70
N GLU A 659 -13.21 -15.94 33.46
CA GLU A 659 -14.14 -15.95 32.32
C GLU A 659 -15.12 -14.76 32.33
N LYS A 660 -15.51 -14.26 33.50
CA LYS A 660 -16.46 -13.15 33.61
C LYS A 660 -15.85 -11.86 33.08
N ILE A 661 -14.56 -11.66 33.32
CA ILE A 661 -13.82 -10.49 32.82
C ILE A 661 -13.68 -10.58 31.30
N ARG A 662 -13.33 -11.76 30.75
CA ARG A 662 -13.27 -11.95 29.28
C ARG A 662 -14.62 -11.70 28.61
N ARG A 663 -15.70 -12.24 29.18
CA ARG A 663 -17.07 -12.02 28.70
C ARG A 663 -17.48 -10.55 28.78
N ALA A 664 -17.11 -9.85 29.86
CA ALA A 664 -17.36 -8.43 30.00
C ALA A 664 -16.66 -7.60 28.91
N VAL A 665 -15.42 -7.95 28.52
CA VAL A 665 -14.72 -7.31 27.39
C VAL A 665 -15.56 -7.43 26.10
N GLY A 666 -16.09 -8.62 25.79
CA GLY A 666 -16.89 -8.84 24.59
C GLY A 666 -18.22 -8.07 24.59
N LEU A 667 -18.94 -8.08 25.72
CA LEU A 667 -20.23 -7.38 25.88
C LEU A 667 -20.09 -5.86 25.90
N ALA A 668 -18.93 -5.34 26.30
CA ALA A 668 -18.67 -3.91 26.36
C ALA A 668 -18.49 -3.25 24.99
N ILE A 669 -18.25 -4.02 23.90
CA ILE A 669 -17.88 -3.47 22.60
C ILE A 669 -19.11 -3.38 21.67
N ASP A 670 -19.41 -2.17 21.17
CA ASP A 670 -20.45 -1.98 20.15
C ASP A 670 -19.90 -2.25 18.74
N LYS A 671 -20.00 -3.51 18.31
CA LYS A 671 -19.53 -3.98 17.00
C LYS A 671 -20.23 -3.26 15.83
N LYS A 672 -21.52 -2.92 15.97
CA LYS A 672 -22.30 -2.22 14.92
C LYS A 672 -21.83 -0.78 14.76
N ALA A 673 -21.55 -0.11 15.88
CA ALA A 673 -21.03 1.23 15.84
C ALA A 673 -19.62 1.29 15.24
N ILE A 674 -18.76 0.29 15.49
CA ILE A 674 -17.43 0.20 14.84
C ILE A 674 -17.56 0.10 13.32
N THR A 675 -18.38 -0.82 12.80
CA THR A 675 -18.53 -0.98 11.34
C THR A 675 -19.14 0.25 10.66
N TYR A 676 -20.07 0.94 11.32
CA TYR A 676 -20.70 2.12 10.74
C TYR A 676 -19.83 3.38 10.85
N THR A 677 -19.23 3.64 12.01
CA THR A 677 -18.53 4.91 12.27
C THR A 677 -17.08 4.90 11.79
N VAL A 678 -16.38 3.76 11.93
CA VAL A 678 -14.96 3.65 11.55
C VAL A 678 -14.81 3.19 10.10
N LEU A 679 -15.58 2.17 9.70
CA LEU A 679 -15.47 1.57 8.35
C LEU A 679 -16.45 2.16 7.34
N SER A 680 -17.26 3.16 7.71
CA SER A 680 -18.28 3.76 6.84
C SER A 680 -19.25 2.73 6.23
N GLY A 681 -19.55 1.65 6.97
CA GLY A 681 -20.42 0.57 6.50
C GLY A 681 -19.74 -0.49 5.61
N LEU A 682 -18.43 -0.42 5.40
CA LEU A 682 -17.66 -1.37 4.58
C LEU A 682 -17.26 -2.65 5.36
N GLY A 683 -18.24 -3.24 6.04
CA GLY A 683 -18.11 -4.47 6.79
C GLY A 683 -19.33 -4.77 7.65
N GLU A 684 -19.47 -6.02 8.07
CA GLU A 684 -20.60 -6.48 8.88
C GLU A 684 -20.15 -6.98 10.25
N PRO A 685 -20.91 -6.72 11.34
CA PRO A 685 -20.59 -7.25 12.66
C PRO A 685 -20.52 -8.78 12.66
N ALA A 686 -19.43 -9.32 13.22
CA ALA A 686 -19.21 -10.75 13.26
C ALA A 686 -19.75 -11.37 14.55
N THR A 687 -20.41 -12.53 14.44
CA THR A 687 -20.90 -13.29 15.58
C THR A 687 -20.01 -14.47 15.95
N GLN A 688 -19.10 -14.86 15.07
CA GLN A 688 -18.21 -16.01 15.23
C GLN A 688 -16.89 -15.76 14.50
N MET A 689 -15.91 -16.62 14.74
CA MET A 689 -14.56 -16.51 14.17
C MET A 689 -14.43 -16.98 12.71
N LEU A 690 -15.54 -17.41 12.10
CA LEU A 690 -15.62 -17.76 10.69
C LEU A 690 -16.54 -16.74 9.98
N ALA A 691 -16.15 -16.32 8.77
CA ALA A 691 -16.96 -15.44 7.93
C ALA A 691 -18.04 -16.25 7.18
N PRO A 692 -19.15 -15.63 6.73
CA PRO A 692 -20.24 -16.34 6.05
C PRO A 692 -19.84 -17.18 4.84
N ALA A 693 -18.81 -16.76 4.10
CA ALA A 693 -18.31 -17.49 2.93
C ALA A 693 -17.49 -18.75 3.28
N VAL A 694 -17.10 -18.94 4.55
CA VAL A 694 -16.19 -20.01 5.00
C VAL A 694 -16.96 -21.26 5.41
N GLU A 695 -16.54 -22.42 4.92
CA GLU A 695 -17.09 -23.72 5.35
C GLU A 695 -16.97 -23.89 6.86
N GLY A 696 -18.06 -24.31 7.51
CA GLY A 696 -18.15 -24.38 8.96
C GLY A 696 -18.79 -23.15 9.60
N PHE A 697 -19.14 -22.10 8.84
CA PHE A 697 -19.95 -21.00 9.35
C PHE A 697 -21.32 -21.49 9.84
N VAL A 698 -21.68 -21.13 11.07
CA VAL A 698 -22.93 -21.57 11.70
C VAL A 698 -23.95 -20.44 11.70
N SER A 699 -25.02 -20.59 10.92
CA SER A 699 -26.10 -19.60 10.86
C SER A 699 -26.84 -19.49 12.19
N GLY A 700 -27.01 -18.27 12.71
CA GLY A 700 -27.76 -18.01 13.94
C GLY A 700 -26.97 -18.15 15.24
N LEU A 701 -25.67 -18.48 15.18
CA LEU A 701 -24.82 -18.52 16.37
C LEU A 701 -24.72 -17.11 17.00
N SER A 702 -25.04 -17.02 18.29
CA SER A 702 -24.98 -15.74 19.03
C SER A 702 -23.53 -15.39 19.39
N GLY A 703 -23.10 -14.19 19.02
CA GLY A 703 -21.76 -13.67 19.33
C GLY A 703 -21.69 -12.78 20.57
N GLY A 704 -22.75 -12.75 21.39
CA GLY A 704 -22.96 -11.76 22.45
C GLY A 704 -23.27 -10.37 21.87
N GLY A 705 -24.38 -9.77 22.30
CA GLY A 705 -24.73 -8.40 21.90
C GLY A 705 -24.00 -7.36 22.73
N TYR A 706 -23.93 -6.13 22.23
CA TYR A 706 -23.48 -4.98 23.02
C TYR A 706 -24.40 -4.80 24.24
N ASN A 707 -23.86 -5.00 25.44
CA ASN A 707 -24.56 -4.89 26.72
C ASN A 707 -23.58 -4.42 27.81
N PRO A 708 -23.31 -3.10 27.89
CA PRO A 708 -22.35 -2.56 28.85
C PRO A 708 -22.81 -2.68 30.31
N ASP A 709 -24.11 -2.82 30.57
CA ASP A 709 -24.63 -2.99 31.92
C ASP A 709 -24.37 -4.40 32.46
N GLU A 710 -24.59 -5.43 31.64
CA GLU A 710 -24.20 -6.81 32.00
C GLU A 710 -22.68 -6.94 32.10
N ALA A 711 -21.91 -6.24 31.24
CA ALA A 711 -20.45 -6.19 31.37
C ALA A 711 -20.02 -5.65 32.74
N LYS A 712 -20.58 -4.52 33.20
CA LYS A 712 -20.30 -3.95 34.53
C LYS A 712 -20.67 -4.90 35.67
N LYS A 713 -21.81 -5.59 35.54
CA LYS A 713 -22.25 -6.59 36.53
C LYS A 713 -21.25 -7.75 36.62
N LEU A 714 -20.82 -8.30 35.48
CA LEU A 714 -19.81 -9.36 35.45
C LEU A 714 -18.47 -8.93 36.05
N LEU A 715 -18.02 -7.70 35.80
CA LEU A 715 -16.80 -7.14 36.41
C LEU A 715 -16.92 -7.03 37.94
N ALA A 716 -18.07 -6.58 38.44
CA ALA A 716 -18.33 -6.48 39.88
C ALA A 716 -18.37 -7.87 40.54
N GLU A 717 -19.00 -8.86 39.89
CA GLU A 717 -19.02 -10.25 40.36
C GLU A 717 -17.65 -10.94 40.32
N ALA A 718 -16.78 -10.52 39.40
CA ALA A 718 -15.39 -10.98 39.32
C ALA A 718 -14.46 -10.26 40.33
N GLY A 719 -14.95 -9.21 41.00
CA GLY A 719 -14.13 -8.39 41.89
C GLY A 719 -13.03 -7.61 41.16
N TYR A 720 -13.25 -7.25 39.89
CA TYR A 720 -12.29 -6.47 39.10
C TYR A 720 -12.16 -5.04 39.65
N ASN A 721 -10.93 -4.60 39.94
CA ASN A 721 -10.65 -3.33 40.62
C ASN A 721 -10.05 -2.28 39.68
N GLY A 722 -10.15 -2.48 38.36
CA GLY A 722 -9.60 -1.56 37.36
C GLY A 722 -8.13 -1.82 37.03
N GLU A 723 -7.65 -3.05 37.24
CA GLU A 723 -6.32 -3.48 36.80
C GLU A 723 -6.18 -3.26 35.29
N SER A 724 -5.12 -2.57 34.88
CA SER A 724 -4.92 -2.24 33.46
C SER A 724 -4.61 -3.49 32.65
N ILE A 725 -5.31 -3.69 31.54
CA ILE A 725 -5.08 -4.78 30.59
C ILE A 725 -4.30 -4.21 29.39
N ASP A 726 -3.20 -4.86 28.98
CA ASP A 726 -2.50 -4.48 27.76
C ASP A 726 -3.39 -4.79 26.54
N PHE A 727 -3.52 -3.83 25.64
CA PHE A 727 -4.22 -3.97 24.37
C PHE A 727 -3.25 -3.74 23.21
N GLU A 728 -2.79 -4.84 22.63
CA GLU A 728 -1.77 -4.86 21.57
C GLU A 728 -2.40 -4.81 20.17
N TYR A 729 -1.87 -3.99 19.26
CA TYR A 729 -2.37 -3.87 17.90
C TYR A 729 -1.24 -3.50 16.92
N ALA A 730 -1.45 -3.79 15.63
CA ALA A 730 -0.55 -3.39 14.56
C ALA A 730 -0.82 -1.94 14.13
N LEU A 731 0.23 -1.13 13.96
CA LEU A 731 0.15 0.27 13.50
C LEU A 731 -0.05 0.38 11.97
N ASP A 732 0.37 -0.64 11.24
CA ASP A 732 0.29 -0.78 9.79
C ASP A 732 -0.19 -2.19 9.42
N GLY A 733 -0.35 -2.47 8.12
CA GLY A 733 -0.55 -3.83 7.63
C GLY A 733 -2.01 -4.21 7.36
N ARG A 734 -2.45 -5.35 7.91
CA ARG A 734 -3.57 -6.15 7.36
C ARG A 734 -4.96 -5.62 7.70
N ILE A 735 -5.07 -4.84 8.77
CA ILE A 735 -6.35 -4.29 9.23
C ILE A 735 -6.38 -2.82 8.84
N PRO A 736 -7.21 -2.41 7.87
CA PRO A 736 -7.39 -0.99 7.56
C PRO A 736 -7.86 -0.24 8.81
N LEU A 737 -7.28 0.94 9.06
CA LEU A 737 -7.65 1.79 10.20
C LEU A 737 -7.48 1.09 11.56
N SER A 738 -6.48 0.22 11.68
CA SER A 738 -6.21 -0.58 12.90
C SER A 738 -6.11 0.29 14.17
N GLY A 739 -5.46 1.46 14.08
CA GLY A 739 -5.33 2.38 15.21
C GLY A 739 -6.66 3.00 15.64
N GLU A 740 -7.49 3.42 14.69
CA GLU A 740 -8.82 3.98 14.92
C GLU A 740 -9.76 2.92 15.51
N VAL A 741 -9.69 1.68 15.00
CA VAL A 741 -10.43 0.54 15.55
C VAL A 741 -10.02 0.27 17.00
N ALA A 742 -8.71 0.26 17.29
CA ALA A 742 -8.20 0.04 18.64
C ALA A 742 -8.63 1.17 19.61
N GLN A 743 -8.59 2.43 19.17
CA GLN A 743 -9.05 3.57 19.97
C GLN A 743 -10.57 3.52 20.24
N ALA A 744 -11.37 3.15 19.24
CA ALA A 744 -12.81 2.97 19.43
C ALA A 744 -13.11 1.89 20.47
N ILE A 745 -12.45 0.74 20.37
CA ILE A 745 -12.58 -0.36 21.35
C ILE A 745 -12.15 0.11 22.74
N GLN A 746 -11.01 0.81 22.88
CA GLN A 746 -10.59 1.37 24.18
C GLN A 746 -11.66 2.28 24.79
N GLY A 747 -12.31 3.14 23.99
CA GLY A 747 -13.39 4.00 24.46
C GLY A 747 -14.58 3.23 25.02
N TYR A 748 -15.00 2.17 24.33
CA TYR A 748 -16.06 1.27 24.79
C TYR A 748 -15.69 0.54 26.09
N LEU A 749 -14.50 -0.03 26.15
CA LEU A 749 -13.99 -0.72 27.35
C LEU A 749 -13.91 0.23 28.55
N THR A 750 -13.40 1.44 28.35
CA THR A 750 -13.32 2.48 29.40
C THR A 750 -14.70 2.84 29.94
N THR A 751 -15.71 2.95 29.06
CA THR A 751 -17.10 3.23 29.45
C THR A 751 -17.73 2.12 30.30
N ALA A 752 -17.30 0.87 30.07
CA ALA A 752 -17.68 -0.29 30.88
C ALA A 752 -16.87 -0.41 32.18
N GLY A 753 -15.88 0.46 32.42
CA GLY A 753 -15.00 0.43 33.59
C GLY A 753 -13.75 -0.44 33.42
N ILE A 754 -13.47 -0.92 32.21
CA ILE A 754 -12.29 -1.74 31.89
C ILE A 754 -11.16 -0.82 31.45
N LYS A 755 -10.06 -0.81 32.21
CA LYS A 755 -8.90 0.01 31.89
C LYS A 755 -7.98 -0.76 30.93
N VAL A 756 -7.69 -0.17 29.77
CA VAL A 756 -6.74 -0.75 28.81
C VAL A 756 -5.59 0.20 28.47
N ASN A 757 -4.40 -0.38 28.29
CA ASN A 757 -3.19 0.30 27.87
C ASN A 757 -2.89 -0.06 26.40
N LEU A 758 -2.99 0.91 25.48
CA LEU A 758 -2.73 0.67 24.07
C LEU A 758 -1.24 0.48 23.80
N VAL A 759 -0.88 -0.62 23.15
CA VAL A 759 0.49 -1.00 22.82
C VAL A 759 0.57 -1.26 21.31
N GLY A 760 0.97 -0.24 20.55
CA GLY A 760 1.18 -0.35 19.11
C GLY A 760 2.53 -0.98 18.76
N ALA A 761 2.55 -1.83 17.74
CA ALA A 761 3.77 -2.34 17.10
C ALA A 761 3.61 -2.36 15.57
N ASP A 762 4.70 -2.44 14.81
CA ASP A 762 4.60 -2.71 13.37
C ASP A 762 4.01 -4.12 13.12
N GLN A 763 3.40 -4.32 11.95
CA GLN A 763 2.71 -5.55 11.58
C GLN A 763 3.60 -6.79 11.70
N ALA A 764 4.88 -6.69 11.34
CA ALA A 764 5.78 -7.84 11.38
C ALA A 764 6.07 -8.24 12.84
N SER A 765 6.41 -7.27 13.69
CA SER A 765 6.59 -7.47 15.13
C SER A 765 5.32 -8.00 15.80
N HIS A 766 4.15 -7.43 15.48
CA HIS A 766 2.85 -7.88 15.99
C HIS A 766 2.57 -9.33 15.60
N THR A 767 2.78 -9.67 14.33
CA THR A 767 2.58 -11.03 13.81
C THR A 767 3.49 -12.04 14.50
N LEU A 768 4.76 -11.68 14.75
CA LEU A 768 5.70 -12.53 15.49
C LEU A 768 5.25 -12.76 16.93
N LYS A 769 4.76 -11.73 17.62
CA LYS A 769 4.21 -11.89 18.98
C LYS A 769 3.01 -12.82 19.00
N VAL A 770 2.07 -12.65 18.05
CA VAL A 770 0.91 -13.53 17.91
C VAL A 770 1.40 -14.96 17.75
N ARG A 771 2.23 -15.23 16.73
CA ARG A 771 2.67 -16.58 16.38
C ARG A 771 3.49 -17.28 17.46
N ASN A 772 4.26 -16.51 18.23
CA ASN A 772 5.09 -17.03 19.31
C ASN A 772 4.33 -17.08 20.66
N ARG A 773 3.03 -16.76 20.67
CA ARG A 773 2.18 -16.75 21.87
C ARG A 773 2.69 -15.80 22.97
N GLN A 774 3.12 -14.60 22.59
CA GLN A 774 3.74 -13.59 23.46
C GLN A 774 2.85 -12.38 23.81
N MET A 775 1.55 -12.45 23.51
CA MET A 775 0.61 -11.37 23.81
C MET A 775 0.29 -11.38 25.31
N LYS A 776 0.29 -10.21 25.94
CA LYS A 776 0.19 -10.08 27.41
C LYS A 776 -1.23 -9.81 27.91
N GLY A 777 -2.15 -9.48 27.02
CA GLY A 777 -3.53 -9.17 27.36
C GLY A 777 -4.47 -9.48 26.22
N ILE A 778 -5.17 -8.45 25.76
CA ILE A 778 -6.01 -8.51 24.55
C ILE A 778 -5.23 -7.99 23.34
N TYR A 779 -5.55 -8.47 22.14
CA TYR A 779 -4.86 -8.02 20.94
C TYR A 779 -5.78 -8.01 19.71
N LEU A 780 -5.65 -6.96 18.90
CA LEU A 780 -6.41 -6.83 17.66
C LEU A 780 -5.71 -7.63 16.56
N ASN A 781 -6.43 -8.52 15.88
CA ASN A 781 -5.89 -9.30 14.78
C ASN A 781 -6.97 -9.65 13.75
N THR A 782 -6.53 -10.19 12.61
CA THR A 782 -7.41 -10.68 11.56
C THR A 782 -6.94 -12.01 11.02
N TRP A 783 -7.87 -12.83 10.55
CA TRP A 783 -7.58 -14.11 9.93
C TRP A 783 -8.56 -14.41 8.80
N ALA A 784 -8.03 -14.84 7.66
CA ALA A 784 -8.76 -15.19 6.46
C ALA A 784 -8.19 -16.52 5.91
N PRO A 785 -8.96 -17.61 5.88
CA PRO A 785 -8.47 -18.89 5.41
C PRO A 785 -8.46 -18.98 3.88
N SER A 786 -7.28 -19.19 3.30
CA SER A 786 -7.09 -19.34 1.84
C SER A 786 -7.90 -20.51 1.25
N THR A 787 -8.15 -21.55 2.04
CA THR A 787 -8.94 -22.74 1.66
C THR A 787 -10.44 -22.54 1.78
N VAL A 788 -10.87 -21.36 2.27
CA VAL A 788 -12.27 -21.03 2.55
C VAL A 788 -12.94 -22.11 3.41
N ASP A 789 -12.15 -22.68 4.34
CA ASP A 789 -12.57 -23.72 5.27
C ASP A 789 -12.15 -23.34 6.70
N GLY A 790 -13.02 -23.66 7.67
CA GLY A 790 -12.79 -23.37 9.08
C GLY A 790 -11.68 -24.19 9.75
N ASP A 791 -11.13 -25.23 9.12
CA ASP A 791 -10.05 -26.06 9.68
C ASP A 791 -8.81 -25.24 10.08
N LEU A 792 -8.24 -24.45 9.16
CA LEU A 792 -7.03 -23.67 9.42
C LEU A 792 -7.19 -22.66 10.57
N PRO A 793 -8.26 -21.84 10.62
CA PRO A 793 -8.53 -20.98 11.77
C PRO A 793 -8.65 -21.77 13.08
N LEU A 794 -9.38 -22.90 13.07
CA LEU A 794 -9.59 -23.69 14.27
C LEU A 794 -8.28 -24.30 14.81
N THR A 795 -7.43 -24.79 13.91
CA THR A 795 -6.10 -25.27 14.26
C THR A 795 -5.22 -24.18 14.83
N ASP A 796 -5.21 -23.00 14.21
CA ASP A 796 -4.34 -21.91 14.67
C ASP A 796 -4.77 -21.38 16.04
N PHE A 797 -6.08 -21.37 16.33
CA PHE A 797 -6.65 -20.74 17.53
C PHE A 797 -6.89 -21.68 18.71
N TYR A 798 -7.09 -22.97 18.49
CA TYR A 798 -7.56 -23.86 19.56
C TYR A 798 -6.71 -25.13 19.75
N GLU A 799 -5.99 -25.58 18.72
CA GLU A 799 -5.08 -26.72 18.90
C GLU A 799 -3.83 -26.35 19.70
N LYS A 800 -3.30 -27.31 20.46
CA LYS A 800 -2.14 -27.09 21.35
C LYS A 800 -0.91 -26.52 20.62
N ALA A 801 -0.71 -26.92 19.36
CA ALA A 801 0.38 -26.47 18.50
C ALA A 801 0.03 -25.23 17.66
N GLY A 802 -1.21 -24.72 17.73
CA GLY A 802 -1.65 -23.53 17.02
C GLY A 802 -0.81 -22.31 17.39
N ASN A 803 -0.39 -21.53 16.39
CA ASN A 803 0.52 -20.40 16.60
C ASN A 803 -0.19 -19.27 17.35
N ASN A 804 -1.51 -19.17 17.20
CA ASN A 804 -2.33 -18.16 17.84
C ASN A 804 -3.28 -18.77 18.88
N ASN A 805 -2.93 -19.90 19.50
CA ASN A 805 -3.76 -20.49 20.54
C ASN A 805 -3.56 -19.79 21.89
N TYR A 806 -4.41 -18.80 22.15
CA TYR A 806 -4.51 -18.08 23.43
C TYR A 806 -5.72 -18.50 24.26
N ALA A 807 -6.56 -19.41 23.74
CA ALA A 807 -7.66 -20.02 24.47
C ALA A 807 -7.17 -21.00 25.55
N GLN A 808 -6.16 -21.83 25.21
CA GLN A 808 -5.54 -22.81 26.11
C GLN A 808 -6.55 -23.76 26.81
N ASP A 809 -7.69 -24.03 26.18
CA ASP A 809 -8.76 -24.88 26.72
C ASP A 809 -8.75 -26.27 26.05
N PRO A 810 -8.53 -27.37 26.81
CA PRO A 810 -8.55 -28.73 26.29
C PRO A 810 -9.83 -29.11 25.54
N ARG A 811 -10.99 -28.56 25.93
CA ARG A 811 -12.28 -28.85 25.26
C ARG A 811 -12.27 -28.33 23.82
N THR A 812 -11.83 -27.09 23.63
CA THR A 812 -11.73 -26.49 22.29
C THR A 812 -10.67 -27.20 21.45
N ALA A 813 -9.57 -27.66 22.06
CA ALA A 813 -8.53 -28.41 21.37
C ALA A 813 -9.03 -29.78 20.88
N GLU A 814 -9.82 -30.49 21.69
CA GLU A 814 -10.44 -31.77 21.30
C GLU A 814 -11.40 -31.58 20.13
N LEU A 815 -12.27 -30.56 20.20
CA LEU A 815 -13.23 -30.26 19.13
C LEU A 815 -12.53 -29.86 17.82
N ALA A 816 -11.43 -29.09 17.89
CA ALA A 816 -10.65 -28.68 16.72
C ALA A 816 -10.04 -29.87 15.98
N VAL A 817 -9.63 -30.92 16.70
CA VAL A 817 -9.17 -32.18 16.11
C VAL A 817 -10.36 -33.01 15.62
N LYS A 818 -11.44 -33.10 16.41
CA LYS A 818 -12.63 -33.92 16.11
C LYS A 818 -13.26 -33.56 14.77
N GLN A 819 -13.35 -32.29 14.40
CA GLN A 819 -13.98 -31.88 13.13
C GLN A 819 -13.29 -32.47 11.88
N ARG A 820 -12.01 -32.86 11.97
CA ARG A 820 -11.29 -33.52 10.88
C ARG A 820 -11.73 -34.97 10.65
N GLY A 821 -12.27 -35.62 11.68
CA GLY A 821 -12.70 -37.02 11.65
C GLY A 821 -14.17 -37.22 11.28
N VAL A 822 -14.89 -36.16 10.93
CA VAL A 822 -16.30 -36.19 10.55
C VAL A 822 -16.55 -35.30 9.32
N GLU A 823 -17.65 -35.54 8.61
CA GLU A 823 -18.05 -34.79 7.41
C GLU A 823 -19.51 -34.33 7.48
N GLY A 824 -19.93 -33.46 6.56
CA GLY A 824 -21.31 -33.00 6.44
C GLY A 824 -21.87 -32.36 7.72
N GLN A 825 -23.08 -32.76 8.11
CA GLN A 825 -23.79 -32.19 9.26
C GLN A 825 -23.11 -32.47 10.60
N ASP A 826 -22.44 -33.63 10.73
CA ASP A 826 -21.70 -33.97 11.95
C ASP A 826 -20.52 -33.01 12.13
N ARG A 827 -19.84 -32.66 11.05
CA ARG A 827 -18.77 -31.66 11.06
C ARG A 827 -19.29 -30.28 11.44
N LEU A 828 -20.42 -29.84 10.86
CA LEU A 828 -21.06 -28.56 11.21
C LEU A 828 -21.47 -28.50 12.70
N SER A 829 -21.94 -29.62 13.26
CA SER A 829 -22.27 -29.71 14.68
C SER A 829 -21.04 -29.52 15.58
N VAL A 830 -19.88 -30.05 15.18
CA VAL A 830 -18.61 -29.82 15.90
C VAL A 830 -18.16 -28.36 15.80
N PHE A 831 -18.34 -27.72 14.64
CA PHE A 831 -18.08 -26.28 14.48
C PHE A 831 -18.98 -25.44 15.40
N GLU A 832 -20.29 -25.74 15.45
CA GLU A 832 -21.24 -25.05 16.32
C GLU A 832 -20.87 -25.18 17.79
N GLU A 833 -20.54 -26.40 18.25
CA GLU A 833 -20.12 -26.66 19.61
C GLU A 833 -18.85 -25.87 19.97
N LEU A 834 -17.83 -25.90 19.11
CA LEU A 834 -16.56 -25.22 19.35
C LEU A 834 -16.71 -23.70 19.34
N LEU A 835 -17.35 -23.14 18.31
CA LEU A 835 -17.49 -21.70 18.16
C LEU A 835 -18.42 -21.13 19.23
N GLY A 836 -19.47 -21.87 19.61
CA GLY A 836 -20.35 -21.53 20.72
C GLY A 836 -19.59 -21.49 22.05
N LEU A 837 -18.80 -22.52 22.35
CA LEU A 837 -17.95 -22.56 23.54
C LEU A 837 -16.93 -21.42 23.56
N SER A 838 -16.30 -21.11 22.43
CA SER A 838 -15.35 -20.01 22.31
C SER A 838 -15.99 -18.64 22.59
N ASN A 839 -17.20 -18.42 22.06
CA ASN A 839 -17.99 -17.22 22.32
C ASN A 839 -18.42 -17.12 23.80
N GLU A 840 -18.89 -18.22 24.39
CA GLU A 840 -19.28 -18.28 25.80
C GLU A 840 -18.11 -17.94 26.73
N GLN A 841 -16.93 -18.47 26.42
CA GLN A 841 -15.73 -18.31 27.23
C GLN A 841 -14.95 -17.02 26.94
N GLY A 842 -15.31 -16.29 25.88
CA GLY A 842 -14.65 -15.04 25.49
C GLY A 842 -13.18 -15.22 25.10
N TYR A 843 -12.82 -16.34 24.45
CA TYR A 843 -11.44 -16.58 24.03
C TYR A 843 -11.02 -15.71 22.84
N TYR A 844 -11.92 -15.60 21.86
CA TYR A 844 -11.78 -14.69 20.73
C TYR A 844 -13.10 -13.95 20.58
N ILE A 845 -13.03 -12.63 20.55
CA ILE A 845 -14.21 -11.78 20.39
C ILE A 845 -14.27 -11.36 18.93
N PRO A 846 -15.13 -12.00 18.10
CA PRO A 846 -15.29 -11.60 16.71
C PRO A 846 -15.89 -10.20 16.66
N LEU A 847 -15.24 -9.30 15.90
CA LEU A 847 -15.65 -7.90 15.81
C LEU A 847 -16.47 -7.69 14.54
N TYR A 848 -15.87 -7.93 13.37
CA TYR A 848 -16.51 -7.73 12.08
C TYR A 848 -15.84 -8.52 10.95
N VAL A 849 -16.59 -8.77 9.89
CA VAL A 849 -16.11 -9.24 8.59
C VAL A 849 -15.93 -8.00 7.70
N PRO A 850 -14.70 -7.62 7.32
CA PRO A 850 -14.48 -6.47 6.46
C PRO A 850 -14.87 -6.80 5.01
N ALA A 851 -15.26 -5.77 4.26
CA ALA A 851 -15.44 -5.90 2.81
C ALA A 851 -14.08 -5.84 2.09
N ASN A 852 -13.89 -6.72 1.11
CA ASN A 852 -12.86 -6.59 0.08
C ASN A 852 -13.39 -5.60 -0.97
N ASN A 853 -12.61 -4.56 -1.30
CA ASN A 853 -13.07 -3.49 -2.20
C ASN A 853 -12.21 -3.44 -3.47
N PHE A 854 -12.86 -3.43 -4.62
CA PHE A 854 -12.22 -3.33 -5.93
C PHE A 854 -12.83 -2.21 -6.75
N ALA A 855 -11.97 -1.45 -7.44
CA ALA A 855 -12.36 -0.60 -8.55
C ALA A 855 -12.20 -1.40 -9.84
N VAL A 856 -13.27 -1.45 -10.65
CA VAL A 856 -13.40 -2.29 -11.83
C VAL A 856 -13.91 -1.43 -12.99
N ASP A 857 -13.25 -1.48 -14.14
CA ASP A 857 -13.67 -0.79 -15.35
C ASP A 857 -15.13 -1.14 -15.67
N THR A 858 -15.91 -0.11 -15.98
CA THR A 858 -17.35 -0.23 -16.25
C THR A 858 -17.68 -1.24 -17.35
N LYS A 859 -16.77 -1.45 -18.32
CA LYS A 859 -16.92 -2.40 -19.42
C LYS A 859 -16.75 -3.86 -19.02
N LEU A 860 -16.22 -4.16 -17.83
CA LEU A 860 -15.95 -5.53 -17.42
C LEU A 860 -17.15 -6.19 -16.75
N ASP A 861 -17.34 -7.46 -17.10
CA ASP A 861 -18.18 -8.42 -16.39
C ASP A 861 -17.27 -9.38 -15.61
N TRP A 862 -16.81 -8.91 -14.45
CA TRP A 862 -15.92 -9.63 -13.53
C TRP A 862 -16.62 -9.78 -12.17
N THR A 863 -16.49 -10.96 -11.57
CA THR A 863 -17.06 -11.27 -10.26
C THR A 863 -15.94 -11.40 -9.22
N GLN A 864 -16.03 -10.57 -8.19
CA GLN A 864 -15.14 -10.65 -7.05
C GLN A 864 -15.31 -11.96 -6.26
N ARG A 865 -14.19 -12.53 -5.82
CA ARG A 865 -14.15 -13.67 -4.89
C ARG A 865 -14.11 -13.19 -3.44
N ALA A 866 -14.71 -13.96 -2.52
CA ALA A 866 -14.68 -13.66 -1.09
C ALA A 866 -13.25 -13.62 -0.51
N ASP A 867 -12.32 -14.42 -1.06
CA ASP A 867 -10.90 -14.43 -0.66
C ASP A 867 -10.07 -13.27 -1.22
N GLY A 868 -10.67 -12.41 -2.06
CA GLY A 868 -10.00 -11.25 -2.65
C GLY A 868 -8.95 -11.60 -3.71
N LEU A 869 -8.93 -12.84 -4.20
CA LEU A 869 -8.01 -13.26 -5.26
C LEU A 869 -8.59 -12.98 -6.65
N TYR A 870 -7.70 -12.86 -7.64
CA TYR A 870 -8.11 -12.66 -9.02
C TYR A 870 -8.34 -13.98 -9.76
N ASP A 871 -9.49 -14.09 -10.41
CA ASP A 871 -9.81 -15.13 -11.39
C ASP A 871 -10.49 -14.46 -12.59
N PHE A 872 -9.86 -14.55 -13.76
CA PHE A 872 -10.35 -13.96 -15.01
C PHE A 872 -10.87 -15.00 -16.00
N SER A 873 -10.95 -16.28 -15.61
CA SER A 873 -11.29 -17.40 -16.49
C SER A 873 -12.65 -17.24 -17.18
N THR A 874 -13.63 -16.66 -16.49
CA THR A 874 -15.01 -16.45 -17.00
C THR A 874 -15.32 -14.99 -17.37
N THR A 875 -14.35 -14.10 -17.16
CA THR A 875 -14.50 -12.65 -17.34
C THR A 875 -14.70 -12.31 -18.80
N GLY A 876 -15.60 -11.37 -19.09
CA GLY A 876 -15.83 -10.85 -20.43
C GLY A 876 -16.01 -9.34 -20.45
N LEU A 877 -16.09 -8.80 -21.66
CA LEU A 877 -16.49 -7.42 -21.91
C LEU A 877 -18.02 -7.35 -22.04
N LYS A 878 -18.64 -6.38 -21.36
CA LYS A 878 -20.06 -6.03 -21.53
C LYS A 878 -20.27 -5.50 -22.95
N LYS A 879 -21.41 -5.87 -23.54
CA LYS A 879 -21.81 -5.48 -24.89
C LYS A 879 -22.21 -4.01 -24.99
#